data_AF-A0A814A9M2-F1
#
_entry.id   AF-A0A814A9M2-F1
#
_cell.length_a   1.000
_cell.length_b   1.000
_cell.length_c   1.000
_cell.angle_alpha   90.00
_cell.angle_beta   90.00
_cell.angle_gamma   90.00
#
_symmetry.space_group_name_H-M   'P 1'
#
loop_
_entity.id
_entity.type
_entity.pdbx_description
1 polymer ?
#
loop_
_entity_poly.entity_id
_entity_poly.type
_entity_poly.pdbx_seq_one_letter_code
_entity_poly.pdbx_strand_id
1 'polypeptide(L)'
;MFDFYEKIKLTFEEIVLSQNLFLLKHITEYNSELDPKDSYFDRNRYRNCKKYVILTSINNPTDQVKYINDALVDWCLIVVGDTKTPKNFSYKHLVYLDFDYQVEYLSKKYSILSKIPTKSYVRKMIGYLYAIDLGAEFIYETDDDNAPDDGLFNFRFKKFLGLEFNCKLDSDDNLFINPYSYFGQPTVWPRGYPLERISNEYKKHLYECNEYSVYMNSEKVPLIQQGLVNGDPDVDAIYRLTRKFYKKRLNIKFDENAPALILNQNQYAPINSQNTFFHYDAFWSLIFPLNVTFREVDILRGYMSIRLLQEINGRVAFIRPNAFQIRNSHSYHKDYLEEQRLYISIESFVKDLNEWRCDAKKLEICLIECIKYMVNKGHLTKIEIEFYQKWINDLNKLGYKWPKIERKFLNLEKNDSLRIFYKSIEQTQSSISNDNQPSLRILKTKNSICPLTSDQNYKIDNIVLITYIDSIDEFRTFRHTLNLKFPYTVICTKNKDIVSHDFLNENYGYTILLINTSESFSNCIDTSLKIGFKQQSFIFFKNFRNIAPTFMKTIEFNSIGSKENNDFEENFLFFRKNIGNGLRMGKIEKNNNDLQILCQFLNETFEQSNLDKAIKNLKWHSNDLVSESCENVPIRTIWIPDLHDGPRVDISTTLVFLGQNPILAGHKKDNSPYREALKWSKISNQLSSYIIKYTGLSGKFSDFDAKDNFEFYKSSSDFQSVNLIICSFPASLCDCFIPLNKTIIFNPAHRYNLGKCSQEKWSKLNENYNKLYKRNKLITSGMSQYDLEYHKYFTGYESYRLFAYGGYYAGDVKYDPFKGEILIGPSNGFGKGGSELIQSLTSFPSEFKFKKLREVYPSYSLSQLANHRAIILFPYAAMSYSMVDFYISNIPLFIPSIEIVNKYKMVFDKNINSSLYCGNKLRDIESSKYSLYHGHSPSDDSDESYKYWMSYADYYVWPHVTVFDSIEDLIEKLRNLNLKGISDKMKKYNQIKEAVLLDNWCNILKRVDQIQPIPESFEKSLEYFDIKKLF
;
A
#
# COMPACT_ATOMS: atom_id res chain seq x y z
N MET A 1 35.22 36.89 28.99
CA MET A 1 34.45 35.63 28.91
C MET A 1 32.95 35.88 29.01
N PHE A 2 32.49 36.75 29.93
CA PHE A 2 31.09 37.18 30.03
C PHE A 2 30.59 37.95 28.78
N ASP A 3 31.40 38.86 28.21
CA ASP A 3 31.04 39.59 26.98
C ASP A 3 30.98 38.73 25.70
N PHE A 4 31.63 37.57 25.70
CA PHE A 4 31.56 36.62 24.59
C PHE A 4 30.28 35.77 24.66
N TYR A 5 29.76 35.56 25.86
CA TYR A 5 28.51 34.83 26.11
C TYR A 5 27.27 35.68 25.81
N GLU A 6 27.30 36.97 26.14
CA GLU A 6 26.25 37.95 25.78
C GLU A 6 26.14 38.17 24.27
N LYS A 7 27.28 38.26 23.54
CA LYS A 7 27.27 38.38 22.08
C LYS A 7 26.69 37.17 21.34
N ILE A 8 26.90 35.95 21.86
CA ILE A 8 26.32 34.73 21.26
C ILE A 8 24.82 34.64 21.51
N LYS A 9 24.35 35.07 22.69
CA LYS A 9 22.93 35.03 23.07
C LYS A 9 22.09 36.02 22.25
N LEU A 10 22.62 37.22 22.00
CA LEU A 10 22.00 38.23 21.13
C LEU A 10 21.93 37.76 19.66
N THR A 11 22.98 37.11 19.12
CA THR A 11 22.89 36.53 17.77
C THR A 11 21.92 35.37 17.66
N PHE A 12 21.71 34.56 18.70
CA PHE A 12 20.80 33.42 18.62
C PHE A 12 19.33 33.86 18.73
N GLU A 13 19.02 34.83 19.60
CA GLU A 13 17.68 35.41 19.67
C GLU A 13 17.38 36.25 18.41
N GLU A 14 18.34 36.98 17.85
CA GLU A 14 18.15 37.70 16.58
C GLU A 14 18.08 36.77 15.35
N ILE A 15 18.74 35.62 15.34
CA ILE A 15 18.59 34.61 14.28
C ILE A 15 17.24 33.90 14.39
N VAL A 16 16.76 33.61 15.60
CA VAL A 16 15.45 32.98 15.82
C VAL A 16 14.30 33.97 15.61
N LEU A 17 14.46 35.24 16.00
CA LEU A 17 13.50 36.30 15.68
C LEU A 17 13.56 36.67 14.21
N SER A 18 14.72 36.72 13.54
CA SER A 18 14.78 36.99 12.09
C SER A 18 14.29 35.82 11.25
N GLN A 19 14.49 34.55 11.65
CA GLN A 19 13.87 33.41 10.98
C GLN A 19 12.35 33.36 11.22
N ASN A 20 11.88 33.65 12.43
CA ASN A 20 10.44 33.70 12.71
C ASN A 20 9.76 34.95 12.13
N LEU A 21 10.42 36.12 12.07
CA LEU A 21 9.93 37.30 11.35
C LEU A 21 10.06 37.14 9.84
N PHE A 22 11.07 36.44 9.32
CA PHE A 22 11.12 36.12 7.89
C PHE A 22 10.01 35.12 7.53
N LEU A 23 9.71 34.14 8.39
CA LEU A 23 8.54 33.27 8.25
C LEU A 23 7.22 34.06 8.39
N LEU A 24 7.07 34.90 9.41
CA LEU A 24 5.84 35.66 9.67
C LEU A 24 5.62 36.75 8.63
N LYS A 25 6.68 37.39 8.12
CA LYS A 25 6.65 38.40 7.07
C LYS A 25 6.44 37.75 5.70
N HIS A 26 6.99 36.55 5.43
CA HIS A 26 6.52 35.75 4.28
C HIS A 26 5.10 35.22 4.45
N ILE A 27 4.58 35.05 5.67
CA ILE A 27 3.18 34.67 5.87
C ILE A 27 2.26 35.90 5.71
N THR A 28 2.68 37.09 6.13
CA THR A 28 1.84 38.30 6.11
C THR A 28 1.96 39.12 4.82
N GLU A 29 3.12 39.27 4.21
CA GLU A 29 3.26 39.94 2.90
C GLU A 29 2.66 39.09 1.77
N TYR A 30 2.71 37.75 1.88
CA TYR A 30 2.12 36.83 0.90
C TYR A 30 0.60 36.64 1.06
N ASN A 31 0.03 37.07 2.19
CA ASN A 31 -1.42 37.13 2.39
C ASN A 31 -2.06 38.40 1.81
N SER A 32 -1.26 39.42 1.47
CA SER A 32 -1.74 40.69 0.92
C SER A 32 -1.90 40.70 -0.61
N GLU A 33 -1.45 39.64 -1.30
CA GLU A 33 -1.68 39.38 -2.73
C GLU A 33 -2.53 38.12 -2.97
N LEU A 34 -3.42 37.75 -2.05
CA LEU A 34 -4.31 36.61 -2.24
C LEU A 34 -5.57 37.03 -3.00
N ASP A 35 -5.69 36.50 -4.22
CA ASP A 35 -6.87 36.64 -5.07
C ASP A 35 -8.09 35.95 -4.41
N PRO A 36 -9.27 36.59 -4.29
CA PRO A 36 -10.44 36.04 -3.62
C PRO A 36 -10.95 34.67 -4.15
N LYS A 37 -10.49 34.19 -5.31
CA LYS A 37 -10.76 32.82 -5.77
C LYS A 37 -9.89 31.73 -5.10
N ASP A 38 -8.85 32.10 -4.36
CA ASP A 38 -7.93 31.17 -3.68
C ASP A 38 -8.47 30.61 -2.34
N SER A 39 -9.62 31.09 -1.84
CA SER A 39 -10.17 30.70 -0.54
C SER A 39 -10.91 29.35 -0.52
N TYR A 40 -11.10 28.69 -1.68
CA TYR A 40 -11.83 27.43 -1.79
C TYR A 40 -10.95 26.17 -1.72
N PHE A 41 -9.63 26.33 -1.62
CA PHE A 41 -8.66 25.23 -1.69
C PHE A 41 -7.86 25.12 -0.40
N ASP A 42 -7.86 23.95 0.25
CA ASP A 42 -7.00 23.62 1.39
C ASP A 42 -5.53 23.45 0.94
N ARG A 43 -4.90 24.54 0.45
CA ARG A 43 -3.50 24.54 -0.02
C ARG A 43 -2.53 24.09 1.08
N ASN A 44 -2.87 24.21 2.36
CA ASN A 44 -1.97 23.81 3.44
C ASN A 44 -1.84 22.28 3.53
N ARG A 45 -2.90 21.51 3.24
CA ARG A 45 -2.79 20.06 3.06
C ARG A 45 -1.84 19.68 1.91
N TYR A 46 -1.86 20.43 0.81
CA TYR A 46 -1.06 20.14 -0.38
C TYR A 46 0.39 20.62 -0.31
N ARG A 47 0.69 21.67 0.45
CA ARG A 47 2.08 22.15 0.68
C ARG A 47 2.92 21.20 1.53
N ASN A 48 2.29 20.38 2.38
CA ASN A 48 2.99 19.38 3.19
C ASN A 48 3.08 18.00 2.49
N CYS A 49 2.56 17.88 1.27
CA CYS A 49 2.50 16.63 0.54
C CYS A 49 3.81 16.36 -0.21
N LYS A 50 4.30 15.11 -0.17
CA LYS A 50 5.52 14.69 -0.90
C LYS A 50 5.24 13.75 -2.07
N LYS A 51 4.03 13.17 -2.12
CA LYS A 51 3.64 12.16 -3.09
C LYS A 51 2.41 12.66 -3.86
N TYR A 52 2.53 12.78 -5.18
CA TYR A 52 1.46 13.34 -6.02
C TYR A 52 1.00 12.36 -7.08
N VAL A 53 -0.31 12.32 -7.33
CA VAL A 53 -0.92 11.66 -8.48
C VAL A 53 -1.33 12.73 -9.47
N ILE A 54 -0.91 12.60 -10.72
CA ILE A 54 -1.18 13.57 -11.77
C ILE A 54 -1.93 12.91 -12.91
N LEU A 55 -3.08 13.49 -13.27
CA LEU A 55 -3.85 13.07 -14.44
C LEU A 55 -4.52 14.26 -15.13
N THR A 56 -4.97 14.04 -16.36
CA THR A 56 -5.83 14.96 -17.11
C THR A 56 -7.20 14.35 -17.28
N SER A 57 -8.26 15.16 -17.30
CA SER A 57 -9.59 14.67 -17.65
C SER A 57 -10.39 15.70 -18.43
N ILE A 58 -11.15 15.24 -19.41
CA ILE A 58 -12.20 16.01 -20.10
C ILE A 58 -13.61 15.59 -19.67
N ASN A 59 -13.71 14.69 -18.69
CA ASN A 59 -14.96 14.10 -18.20
C ASN A 59 -15.32 14.65 -16.81
N ASN A 60 -16.53 14.34 -16.33
CA ASN A 60 -16.81 14.41 -14.89
C ASN A 60 -15.92 13.41 -14.14
N PRO A 61 -15.70 13.58 -12.81
CA PRO A 61 -14.90 12.64 -12.02
C PRO A 61 -15.36 11.19 -12.24
N THR A 62 -14.50 10.40 -12.88
CA THR A 62 -14.74 8.98 -13.18
C THR A 62 -14.66 8.15 -11.91
N ASP A 63 -15.13 6.90 -11.97
CA ASP A 63 -15.02 5.99 -10.82
C ASP A 63 -13.55 5.72 -10.45
N GLN A 64 -12.65 5.73 -11.43
CA GLN A 64 -11.20 5.61 -11.22
C GLN A 64 -10.63 6.84 -10.52
N VAL A 65 -11.00 8.06 -10.92
CA VAL A 65 -10.58 9.30 -10.24
C VAL A 65 -11.05 9.32 -8.79
N LYS A 66 -12.31 8.95 -8.56
CA LYS A 66 -12.88 8.85 -7.19
C LYS A 66 -12.15 7.80 -6.36
N TYR A 67 -11.90 6.62 -6.95
CA TYR A 67 -11.15 5.55 -6.29
C TYR A 67 -9.72 5.97 -5.97
N ILE A 68 -8.99 6.59 -6.90
CA ILE A 68 -7.62 7.10 -6.67
C ILE A 68 -7.61 8.03 -5.47
N ASN A 69 -8.53 8.99 -5.42
CA ASN A 69 -8.63 9.96 -4.35
C ASN A 69 -8.94 9.31 -2.98
N ASP A 70 -9.87 8.34 -2.97
CA ASP A 70 -10.35 7.72 -1.74
C ASP A 70 -9.42 6.58 -1.26
N ALA A 71 -8.72 5.91 -2.17
CA ALA A 71 -7.84 4.79 -1.85
C ALA A 71 -6.40 5.23 -1.55
N LEU A 72 -5.89 6.25 -2.24
CA LEU A 72 -4.53 6.74 -2.07
C LEU A 72 -4.50 7.95 -1.12
N VAL A 73 -5.04 7.76 0.08
CA VAL A 73 -5.21 8.85 1.06
C VAL A 73 -3.92 9.58 1.43
N ASP A 74 -2.75 8.93 1.34
CA ASP A 74 -1.41 9.49 1.60
C ASP A 74 -0.82 10.25 0.39
N TRP A 75 -1.58 10.34 -0.70
CA TRP A 75 -1.18 10.99 -1.94
C TRP A 75 -2.09 12.18 -2.25
N CYS A 76 -1.51 13.16 -2.92
CA CYS A 76 -2.21 14.34 -3.38
C CYS A 76 -2.59 14.22 -4.84
N LEU A 77 -3.88 14.18 -5.14
CA LEU A 77 -4.37 14.10 -6.51
C LEU A 77 -4.49 15.50 -7.14
N ILE A 78 -3.81 15.70 -8.27
CA ILE A 78 -3.95 16.87 -9.13
C ILE A 78 -4.57 16.44 -10.47
N VAL A 79 -5.72 17.03 -10.78
CA VAL A 79 -6.43 16.86 -12.05
C VAL A 79 -6.25 18.12 -12.89
N VAL A 80 -5.67 17.98 -14.07
CA VAL A 80 -5.49 19.08 -15.03
C VAL A 80 -6.64 19.07 -16.04
N GLY A 81 -7.45 20.12 -16.04
CA GLY A 81 -8.55 20.31 -16.97
C GLY A 81 -8.11 20.85 -18.34
N ASP A 82 -9.01 20.73 -19.32
CA ASP A 82 -8.93 21.38 -20.63
C ASP A 82 -10.29 22.07 -20.91
N THR A 83 -10.40 22.76 -22.04
CA THR A 83 -11.59 23.45 -22.53
C THR A 83 -12.87 22.61 -22.59
N LYS A 84 -12.76 21.28 -22.63
CA LYS A 84 -13.91 20.36 -22.63
C LYS A 84 -14.31 19.86 -21.24
N THR A 85 -13.46 20.05 -20.23
CA THR A 85 -13.72 19.56 -18.88
C THR A 85 -14.91 20.32 -18.27
N PRO A 86 -15.85 19.65 -17.58
CA PRO A 86 -16.99 20.32 -16.96
C PRO A 86 -16.54 21.43 -16.00
N LYS A 87 -17.16 22.61 -16.09
CA LYS A 87 -16.84 23.76 -15.21
C LYS A 87 -17.09 23.47 -13.73
N ASN A 88 -18.02 22.55 -13.44
CA ASN A 88 -18.37 22.10 -12.10
C ASN A 88 -17.61 20.83 -11.67
N PHE A 89 -16.46 20.52 -12.29
CA PHE A 89 -15.62 19.40 -11.88
C PHE A 89 -15.23 19.58 -10.41
N SER A 90 -15.69 18.68 -9.54
CA SER A 90 -15.40 18.72 -8.12
C SER A 90 -15.51 17.33 -7.50
N TYR A 91 -14.58 17.03 -6.61
CA TYR A 91 -14.63 15.87 -5.74
C TYR A 91 -13.88 16.20 -4.44
N LYS A 92 -14.23 15.54 -3.33
CA LYS A 92 -13.61 15.80 -2.03
C LYS A 92 -12.10 15.58 -2.12
N HIS A 93 -11.31 16.49 -1.53
CA HIS A 93 -9.86 16.30 -1.32
C HIS A 93 -9.00 16.07 -2.57
N LEU A 94 -9.34 16.65 -3.72
CA LEU A 94 -8.45 16.76 -4.89
C LEU A 94 -8.13 18.23 -5.24
N VAL A 95 -7.05 18.45 -6.00
CA VAL A 95 -6.74 19.74 -6.65
C VAL A 95 -7.19 19.66 -8.10
N TYR A 96 -8.13 20.52 -8.50
CA TYR A 96 -8.51 20.69 -9.89
C TYR A 96 -7.87 21.97 -10.42
N LEU A 97 -6.97 21.83 -11.40
CA LEU A 97 -6.43 22.95 -12.15
C LEU A 97 -7.37 23.18 -13.33
N ASP A 98 -8.35 24.07 -13.19
CA ASP A 98 -9.25 24.41 -14.28
C ASP A 98 -8.53 25.19 -15.39
N PHE A 99 -9.14 25.25 -16.58
CA PHE A 99 -8.51 25.83 -17.76
C PHE A 99 -8.21 27.33 -17.60
N ASP A 100 -9.12 28.09 -16.96
CA ASP A 100 -8.98 29.54 -16.81
C ASP A 100 -7.86 29.83 -15.80
N TYR A 101 -7.80 29.10 -14.69
CA TYR A 101 -6.71 29.19 -13.72
C TYR A 101 -5.33 28.92 -14.35
N GLN A 102 -5.25 27.91 -15.23
CA GLN A 102 -4.03 27.61 -15.96
C GLN A 102 -3.56 28.79 -16.85
N VAL A 103 -4.50 29.43 -17.56
CA VAL A 103 -4.17 30.49 -18.54
C VAL A 103 -3.97 31.84 -17.86
N GLU A 104 -4.75 32.20 -16.85
CA GLU A 104 -4.73 33.53 -16.23
C GLU A 104 -3.65 33.68 -15.15
N TYR A 105 -3.32 32.59 -14.45
CA TYR A 105 -2.42 32.61 -13.30
C TYR A 105 -1.15 31.80 -13.53
N LEU A 106 -1.28 30.50 -13.86
CA LEU A 106 -0.11 29.64 -13.99
C LEU A 106 0.79 30.05 -15.17
N SER A 107 0.23 30.66 -16.23
CA SER A 107 1.02 31.17 -17.37
C SER A 107 2.00 32.29 -17.00
N LYS A 108 1.72 33.05 -15.94
CA LYS A 108 2.62 34.08 -15.40
C LYS A 108 3.79 33.46 -14.63
N LYS A 109 3.58 32.25 -14.09
CA LYS A 109 4.58 31.52 -13.28
C LYS A 109 5.45 30.59 -14.13
N TYR A 110 4.84 29.87 -15.07
CA TYR A 110 5.48 28.84 -15.89
C TYR A 110 5.59 29.31 -17.34
N SER A 111 6.82 29.59 -17.78
CA SER A 111 7.08 30.14 -19.11
C SER A 111 6.82 29.16 -20.26
N ILE A 112 6.76 27.86 -19.97
CA ILE A 112 6.44 26.81 -20.95
C ILE A 112 4.97 26.86 -21.40
N LEU A 113 4.05 27.37 -20.56
CA LEU A 113 2.61 27.39 -20.85
C LEU A 113 2.29 28.22 -22.10
N SER A 114 3.13 29.21 -22.44
CA SER A 114 2.98 30.00 -23.66
C SER A 114 3.13 29.17 -24.96
N LYS A 115 3.60 27.92 -24.86
CA LYS A 115 3.82 27.01 -26.00
C LYS A 115 2.96 25.74 -25.92
N ILE A 116 2.27 25.49 -24.81
CA ILE A 116 1.42 24.32 -24.63
C ILE A 116 0.08 24.54 -25.34
N PRO A 117 -0.30 23.72 -26.33
CA PRO A 117 -1.58 23.86 -27.03
C PRO A 117 -2.79 23.54 -26.14
N THR A 118 -3.95 24.03 -26.55
CA THR A 118 -5.26 23.64 -25.97
C THR A 118 -5.77 22.36 -26.63
N LYS A 119 -6.73 21.67 -26.00
CA LYS A 119 -7.26 20.37 -26.46
C LYS A 119 -6.16 19.34 -26.69
N SER A 120 -5.18 19.33 -25.80
CA SER A 120 -3.97 18.54 -25.95
C SER A 120 -3.60 17.82 -24.67
N TYR A 121 -3.26 16.55 -24.82
CA TYR A 121 -2.80 15.71 -23.71
C TYR A 121 -1.56 16.28 -23.01
N VAL A 122 -0.73 17.01 -23.75
CA VAL A 122 0.53 17.58 -23.24
C VAL A 122 0.30 18.62 -22.12
N ARG A 123 -0.93 19.10 -21.93
CA ARG A 123 -1.30 19.95 -20.79
C ARG A 123 -1.04 19.30 -19.44
N LYS A 124 -0.95 17.97 -19.37
CA LYS A 124 -0.58 17.23 -18.14
C LYS A 124 0.73 17.75 -17.52
N MET A 125 1.66 18.28 -18.32
CA MET A 125 2.90 18.92 -17.85
C MET A 125 2.69 20.07 -16.86
N ILE A 126 1.54 20.75 -16.93
CA ILE A 126 1.19 21.82 -15.97
C ILE A 126 1.02 21.24 -14.57
N GLY A 127 0.42 20.05 -14.46
CA GLY A 127 0.30 19.31 -13.20
C GLY A 127 1.66 18.92 -12.63
N TYR A 128 2.63 18.54 -13.47
CA TYR A 128 4.00 18.23 -13.04
C TYR A 128 4.69 19.44 -12.44
N LEU A 129 4.70 20.59 -13.14
CA LEU A 129 5.30 21.82 -12.61
C LEU A 129 4.63 22.26 -11.32
N TYR A 130 3.29 22.16 -11.25
CA TYR A 130 2.54 22.49 -10.05
C TYR A 130 2.90 21.58 -8.86
N ALA A 131 3.07 20.27 -9.08
CA ALA A 131 3.53 19.36 -8.03
C ALA A 131 4.98 19.63 -7.58
N ILE A 132 5.88 19.89 -8.53
CA ILE A 132 7.29 20.23 -8.26
C ILE A 132 7.39 21.51 -7.43
N ASP A 133 6.61 22.53 -7.79
CA ASP A 133 6.51 23.81 -7.08
C ASP A 133 6.00 23.64 -5.64
N LEU A 134 5.15 22.64 -5.38
CA LEU A 134 4.70 22.28 -4.03
C LEU A 134 5.68 21.37 -3.26
N GLY A 135 6.82 21.01 -3.85
CA GLY A 135 7.87 20.24 -3.19
C GLY A 135 7.69 18.73 -3.27
N ALA A 136 7.10 18.23 -4.37
CA ALA A 136 7.02 16.81 -4.69
C ALA A 136 8.38 16.11 -4.62
N GLU A 137 8.40 14.92 -4.02
CA GLU A 137 9.52 13.97 -4.06
C GLU A 137 9.21 12.79 -4.99
N PHE A 138 7.91 12.50 -5.16
CA PHE A 138 7.43 11.40 -5.99
C PHE A 138 6.18 11.81 -6.78
N ILE A 139 6.14 11.43 -8.06
CA ILE A 139 5.00 11.66 -8.96
C ILE A 139 4.55 10.31 -9.54
N TYR A 140 3.27 9.99 -9.37
CA TYR A 140 2.58 8.91 -10.07
C TYR A 140 1.73 9.51 -11.20
N GLU A 141 2.03 9.12 -12.43
CA GLU A 141 1.38 9.55 -13.66
C GLU A 141 0.38 8.47 -14.11
N THR A 142 -0.89 8.87 -14.29
CA THR A 142 -1.99 8.00 -14.76
C THR A 142 -3.01 8.78 -15.59
N ASP A 143 -3.99 8.08 -16.15
CA ASP A 143 -5.15 8.64 -16.84
C ASP A 143 -6.43 8.50 -16.01
N ASP A 144 -7.52 9.16 -16.42
CA ASP A 144 -8.81 9.15 -15.73
C ASP A 144 -9.61 7.84 -15.90
N ASP A 145 -9.11 6.87 -16.68
CA ASP A 145 -9.70 5.53 -16.86
C ASP A 145 -8.82 4.38 -16.33
N ASN A 146 -7.70 4.72 -15.68
CA ASN A 146 -6.79 3.76 -15.07
C ASN A 146 -6.60 4.06 -13.58
N ALA A 147 -6.68 3.03 -12.74
CA ALA A 147 -6.47 3.14 -11.31
C ALA A 147 -5.54 2.02 -10.82
N PRO A 148 -4.54 2.34 -9.97
CA PRO A 148 -3.75 1.32 -9.32
C PRO A 148 -4.65 0.56 -8.35
N ASP A 149 -4.47 -0.74 -8.25
CA ASP A 149 -5.33 -1.61 -7.46
C ASP A 149 -4.61 -2.21 -6.24
N ASP A 150 -3.36 -1.83 -6.05
CA ASP A 150 -2.47 -2.23 -4.96
C ASP A 150 -2.10 -1.08 -4.02
N GLY A 151 -2.75 0.08 -4.12
CA GLY A 151 -2.41 1.25 -3.31
C GLY A 151 -1.04 1.88 -3.63
N LEU A 152 -0.47 1.57 -4.81
CA LEU A 152 0.89 1.92 -5.22
C LEU A 152 2.00 1.24 -4.39
N PHE A 153 1.68 0.19 -3.63
CA PHE A 153 2.65 -0.53 -2.80
C PHE A 153 3.64 -1.39 -3.59
N ASN A 154 3.41 -1.70 -4.86
CA ASN A 154 4.41 -2.38 -5.69
C ASN A 154 5.48 -1.41 -6.22
N PHE A 155 5.22 -0.10 -6.24
CA PHE A 155 6.26 0.89 -6.48
C PHE A 155 7.16 1.02 -5.24
N ARG A 156 8.44 1.28 -5.49
CA ARG A 156 9.49 1.30 -4.46
C ARG A 156 10.11 2.69 -4.36
N PHE A 157 10.34 3.13 -3.13
CA PHE A 157 10.75 4.51 -2.82
C PHE A 157 12.22 4.60 -2.42
N LYS A 158 12.77 3.60 -1.72
CA LYS A 158 14.14 3.65 -1.18
C LYS A 158 14.97 2.42 -1.45
N LYS A 159 14.34 1.24 -1.56
CA LYS A 159 15.05 -0.01 -1.83
C LYS A 159 14.38 -0.76 -2.97
N PHE A 160 15.19 -1.26 -3.88
CA PHE A 160 14.68 -1.99 -5.03
C PHE A 160 15.28 -3.37 -5.12
N LEU A 161 14.41 -4.36 -5.31
CA LEU A 161 14.75 -5.75 -5.58
C LEU A 161 14.12 -6.12 -6.93
N GLY A 162 14.91 -6.71 -7.81
CA GLY A 162 14.44 -7.16 -9.11
C GLY A 162 15.51 -7.95 -9.85
N LEU A 163 15.20 -8.28 -11.10
CA LEU A 163 16.10 -8.98 -12.00
C LEU A 163 16.51 -8.02 -13.12
N GLU A 164 17.82 -7.85 -13.29
CA GLU A 164 18.40 -7.13 -14.43
C GLU A 164 18.66 -8.13 -15.56
N PHE A 165 18.20 -7.80 -16.77
CA PHE A 165 18.30 -8.69 -17.93
C PHE A 165 19.70 -8.67 -18.54
N ASN A 166 20.35 -9.84 -18.62
CA ASN A 166 21.73 -10.01 -19.05
C ASN A 166 21.83 -10.95 -20.25
N CYS A 167 21.22 -10.60 -21.39
CA CYS A 167 21.44 -11.39 -22.60
C CYS A 167 22.71 -10.97 -23.37
N LYS A 168 23.47 -11.96 -23.85
CA LYS A 168 24.71 -11.81 -24.64
C LYS A 168 24.54 -12.27 -26.10
N LEU A 169 23.48 -11.83 -26.77
CA LEU A 169 23.38 -11.93 -28.25
C LEU A 169 24.08 -10.73 -28.95
N ASP A 170 24.19 -10.77 -30.28
CA ASP A 170 24.72 -9.67 -31.10
C ASP A 170 24.13 -8.29 -30.70
N SER A 171 24.96 -7.25 -30.79
CA SER A 171 24.71 -5.94 -30.14
C SER A 171 23.41 -5.26 -30.53
N ASP A 172 22.94 -5.46 -31.76
CA ASP A 172 21.70 -4.85 -32.26
C ASP A 172 20.45 -5.58 -31.80
N ASP A 173 20.54 -6.87 -31.46
CA ASP A 173 19.39 -7.71 -31.15
C ASP A 173 18.89 -7.57 -29.71
N ASN A 174 19.76 -7.16 -28.78
CA ASN A 174 19.40 -6.96 -27.36
C ASN A 174 19.03 -5.50 -27.02
N LEU A 175 19.07 -4.60 -28.00
CA LEU A 175 18.78 -3.18 -27.78
C LEU A 175 17.33 -2.94 -27.32
N PHE A 176 16.39 -3.77 -27.79
CA PHE A 176 14.97 -3.68 -27.46
C PHE A 176 14.51 -4.87 -26.63
N ILE A 177 13.77 -4.59 -25.58
CA ILE A 177 13.20 -5.59 -24.68
C ILE A 177 11.67 -5.47 -24.72
N ASN A 178 10.96 -6.60 -24.89
CA ASN A 178 9.52 -6.63 -24.66
C ASN A 178 9.23 -7.02 -23.20
N PRO A 179 8.90 -6.05 -22.32
CA PRO A 179 8.63 -6.35 -20.91
C PRO A 179 7.44 -7.31 -20.75
N TYR A 180 6.45 -7.28 -21.65
CA TYR A 180 5.27 -8.14 -21.53
C TYR A 180 5.63 -9.63 -21.64
N SER A 181 6.65 -9.96 -22.41
CA SER A 181 7.16 -11.34 -22.52
C SER A 181 7.67 -11.85 -21.18
N TYR A 182 8.47 -11.05 -20.47
CA TYR A 182 8.98 -11.38 -19.14
C TYR A 182 7.85 -11.62 -18.12
N PHE A 183 6.73 -10.92 -18.24
CA PHE A 183 5.57 -11.07 -17.36
C PHE A 183 4.52 -12.08 -17.89
N GLY A 184 4.96 -13.11 -18.63
CA GLY A 184 4.12 -14.24 -19.02
C GLY A 184 3.25 -14.01 -20.26
N GLN A 185 3.50 -12.96 -21.04
CA GLN A 185 2.75 -12.61 -22.25
C GLN A 185 3.65 -12.50 -23.50
N PRO A 186 4.29 -13.60 -23.95
CA PRO A 186 5.29 -13.57 -25.05
C PRO A 186 4.71 -13.22 -26.42
N THR A 187 3.39 -13.23 -26.57
CA THR A 187 2.70 -12.89 -27.83
C THR A 187 2.09 -11.49 -27.84
N VAL A 188 2.27 -10.74 -26.75
CA VAL A 188 1.75 -9.38 -26.57
C VAL A 188 2.94 -8.43 -26.48
N TRP A 189 2.84 -7.27 -27.11
CA TRP A 189 3.89 -6.25 -27.07
C TRP A 189 3.29 -4.87 -26.72
N PRO A 190 4.05 -4.01 -26.01
CA PRO A 190 3.61 -2.66 -25.71
C PRO A 190 3.60 -1.76 -26.95
N ARG A 191 2.73 -0.74 -26.95
CA ARG A 191 2.72 0.31 -27.98
C ARG A 191 4.11 0.97 -28.08
N GLY A 192 4.64 1.05 -29.28
CA GLY A 192 5.99 1.59 -29.52
C GLY A 192 7.12 0.57 -29.50
N TYR A 193 6.83 -0.73 -29.33
CA TYR A 193 7.80 -1.79 -29.58
C TYR A 193 8.00 -1.96 -31.10
N PRO A 194 9.24 -2.09 -31.62
CA PRO A 194 9.48 -2.17 -33.07
C PRO A 194 8.79 -3.37 -33.72
N LEU A 195 8.05 -3.12 -34.81
CA LEU A 195 7.28 -4.18 -35.47
C LEU A 195 8.17 -5.27 -36.07
N GLU A 196 9.35 -4.89 -36.58
CA GLU A 196 10.31 -5.84 -37.17
C GLU A 196 10.81 -6.88 -36.15
N ARG A 197 10.67 -6.59 -34.85
CA ARG A 197 11.22 -7.40 -33.77
C ARG A 197 10.22 -8.34 -33.11
N ILE A 198 8.91 -8.15 -33.34
CA ILE A 198 7.84 -8.95 -32.72
C ILE A 198 8.02 -10.45 -32.99
N SER A 199 8.34 -10.82 -34.23
CA SER A 199 8.49 -12.24 -34.60
C SER A 199 9.74 -12.90 -34.01
N ASN A 200 10.80 -12.13 -33.81
CA ASN A 200 12.05 -12.59 -33.19
C ASN A 200 11.93 -12.67 -31.66
N GLU A 201 11.10 -11.83 -31.03
CA GLU A 201 10.89 -11.82 -29.58
C GLU A 201 10.40 -13.19 -29.04
N TYR A 202 9.42 -13.79 -29.72
CA TYR A 202 8.91 -15.11 -29.34
C TYR A 202 10.00 -16.18 -29.36
N LYS A 203 10.92 -16.11 -30.33
CA LYS A 203 12.08 -17.02 -30.40
C LYS A 203 13.12 -16.72 -29.31
N LYS A 204 13.43 -15.44 -29.07
CA LYS A 204 14.40 -15.02 -28.04
C LYS A 204 13.97 -15.43 -26.64
N HIS A 205 12.69 -15.23 -26.30
CA HIS A 205 12.12 -15.60 -25.00
C HIS A 205 12.05 -17.11 -24.77
N LEU A 206 11.70 -17.88 -25.81
CA LEU A 206 11.59 -19.33 -25.68
C LEU A 206 12.94 -20.05 -25.77
N TYR A 207 13.92 -19.53 -26.52
CA TYR A 207 15.06 -20.36 -26.95
C TYR A 207 16.45 -19.81 -26.62
N GLU A 208 16.65 -18.50 -26.42
CA GLU A 208 18.01 -17.90 -26.49
C GLU A 208 18.39 -16.98 -25.31
N CYS A 209 17.45 -16.28 -24.64
CA CYS A 209 17.77 -15.26 -23.64
C CYS A 209 16.95 -15.39 -22.33
N ASN A 210 17.45 -16.16 -21.37
CA ASN A 210 16.83 -16.29 -20.03
C ASN A 210 17.78 -16.00 -18.87
N GLU A 211 18.92 -15.35 -19.12
CA GLU A 211 19.91 -15.04 -18.07
C GLU A 211 19.67 -13.66 -17.43
N TYR A 212 19.66 -13.63 -16.10
CA TYR A 212 19.44 -12.45 -15.28
C TYR A 212 20.48 -12.36 -14.15
N SER A 213 20.67 -11.15 -13.61
CA SER A 213 21.34 -10.94 -12.32
C SER A 213 20.36 -10.37 -11.30
N VAL A 214 20.57 -10.68 -10.02
CA VAL A 214 19.85 -9.99 -8.95
C VAL A 214 20.32 -8.55 -8.94
N TYR A 215 19.38 -7.62 -9.10
CA TYR A 215 19.62 -6.23 -8.79
C TYR A 215 19.30 -6.01 -7.32
N MET A 216 20.36 -5.81 -6.53
CA MET A 216 20.28 -5.37 -5.14
C MET A 216 20.90 -3.99 -5.06
N ASN A 217 20.08 -2.96 -4.87
CA ASN A 217 20.63 -1.65 -4.58
C ASN A 217 19.85 -0.97 -3.45
N SER A 218 20.53 -0.83 -2.31
CA SER A 218 20.03 -0.07 -1.16
C SER A 218 20.24 1.43 -1.29
N GLU A 219 21.01 1.89 -2.27
CA GLU A 219 21.40 3.30 -2.44
C GLU A 219 20.84 3.95 -3.72
N LYS A 220 20.59 3.19 -4.79
CA LYS A 220 20.01 3.68 -6.06
C LYS A 220 18.87 2.81 -6.57
N VAL A 221 17.65 3.25 -6.31
CA VAL A 221 16.43 2.68 -6.89
C VAL A 221 16.27 3.11 -8.36
N PRO A 222 15.59 2.32 -9.21
CA PRO A 222 15.15 2.78 -10.52
C PRO A 222 14.32 4.07 -10.39
N LEU A 223 14.78 5.13 -11.05
CA LEU A 223 14.22 6.48 -10.93
C LEU A 223 12.89 6.62 -11.68
N ILE A 224 12.64 5.74 -12.66
CA ILE A 224 11.36 5.57 -13.33
C ILE A 224 10.93 4.11 -13.16
N GLN A 225 9.69 3.89 -12.72
CA GLN A 225 9.10 2.57 -12.59
C GLN A 225 7.78 2.54 -13.37
N GLN A 226 7.66 1.64 -14.35
CA GLN A 226 6.44 1.43 -15.12
C GLN A 226 5.69 0.22 -14.54
N GLY A 227 4.48 0.44 -14.04
CA GLY A 227 3.60 -0.65 -13.63
C GLY A 227 2.86 -1.25 -14.80
N LEU A 228 2.73 -2.58 -14.80
CA LEU A 228 1.88 -3.27 -15.77
C LEU A 228 0.40 -3.09 -15.45
N VAL A 229 -0.42 -3.17 -16.50
CA VAL A 229 -1.87 -2.91 -16.42
C VAL A 229 -2.62 -4.14 -16.91
N ASN A 230 -3.36 -4.81 -16.03
CA ASN A 230 -4.22 -5.93 -16.42
C ASN A 230 -5.49 -5.42 -17.14
N GLY A 231 -6.18 -6.33 -17.84
CA GLY A 231 -7.41 -6.01 -18.56
C GLY A 231 -7.09 -5.58 -19.99
N ASP A 232 -7.09 -4.27 -20.25
CA ASP A 232 -6.81 -3.72 -21.58
C ASP A 232 -5.52 -2.87 -21.60
N PRO A 233 -4.32 -3.48 -21.48
CA PRO A 233 -3.03 -2.75 -21.42
C PRO A 233 -2.74 -1.90 -22.66
N ASP A 234 -1.69 -1.09 -22.57
CA ASP A 234 -1.18 -0.27 -23.67
C ASP A 234 -0.50 -1.09 -24.77
N VAL A 235 -1.33 -1.70 -25.60
CA VAL A 235 -0.96 -2.35 -26.86
C VAL A 235 -1.34 -1.44 -28.04
N ASP A 236 -0.58 -1.53 -29.13
CA ASP A 236 -0.81 -0.74 -30.33
C ASP A 236 -2.09 -1.13 -31.09
N ALA A 237 -2.46 -0.27 -32.05
CA ALA A 237 -3.63 -0.46 -32.88
C ALA A 237 -3.55 -1.73 -33.74
N ILE A 238 -2.36 -2.13 -34.21
CA ILE A 238 -2.18 -3.36 -35.01
C ILE A 238 -2.56 -4.59 -34.18
N TYR A 239 -2.05 -4.68 -32.95
CA TYR A 239 -2.42 -5.73 -32.01
C TYR A 239 -3.93 -5.76 -31.80
N ARG A 240 -4.55 -4.60 -31.55
CA ARG A 240 -6.00 -4.52 -31.32
C ARG A 240 -6.80 -4.95 -32.55
N LEU A 241 -6.42 -4.49 -33.74
CA LEU A 241 -7.10 -4.81 -34.99
C LEU A 241 -6.96 -6.29 -35.39
N THR A 242 -5.88 -6.96 -34.98
CA THR A 242 -5.58 -8.34 -35.38
C THR A 242 -5.89 -9.39 -34.31
N ARG A 243 -5.86 -9.03 -33.01
CA ARG A 243 -5.99 -9.96 -31.88
C ARG A 243 -7.26 -9.75 -31.04
N LYS A 244 -7.93 -8.60 -31.15
CA LYS A 244 -9.18 -8.37 -30.41
C LYS A 244 -10.37 -8.98 -31.15
N PHE A 245 -10.99 -10.00 -30.55
CA PHE A 245 -12.22 -10.58 -31.08
C PHE A 245 -13.40 -9.59 -31.05
N TYR A 246 -14.22 -9.60 -32.10
CA TYR A 246 -15.42 -8.78 -32.21
C TYR A 246 -16.34 -8.97 -30.99
N LYS A 247 -16.81 -7.85 -30.41
CA LYS A 247 -17.64 -7.78 -29.18
C LYS A 247 -17.02 -8.33 -27.88
N LYS A 248 -15.78 -8.84 -27.89
CA LYS A 248 -15.07 -9.21 -26.66
C LYS A 248 -14.14 -8.08 -26.20
N ARG A 249 -14.12 -7.81 -24.90
CA ARG A 249 -13.12 -6.93 -24.30
C ARG A 249 -11.76 -7.63 -24.30
N LEU A 250 -10.69 -6.87 -24.47
CA LEU A 250 -9.36 -7.36 -24.14
C LEU A 250 -9.33 -7.64 -22.63
N ASN A 251 -8.74 -8.76 -22.24
CA ASN A 251 -8.57 -9.13 -20.84
C ASN A 251 -7.25 -9.89 -20.67
N ILE A 252 -6.16 -9.16 -20.85
CA ILE A 252 -4.80 -9.66 -20.71
C ILE A 252 -4.46 -9.69 -19.21
N LYS A 253 -3.84 -10.79 -18.78
CA LYS A 253 -3.34 -10.96 -17.41
C LYS A 253 -1.84 -11.20 -17.44
N PHE A 254 -1.09 -10.43 -16.68
CA PHE A 254 0.34 -10.61 -16.48
C PHE A 254 0.62 -11.45 -15.23
N ASP A 255 1.80 -12.07 -15.14
CA ASP A 255 2.25 -12.77 -13.93
C ASP A 255 2.44 -11.77 -12.78
N GLU A 256 1.47 -11.72 -11.87
CA GLU A 256 1.42 -10.78 -10.73
C GLU A 256 2.51 -11.04 -9.68
N ASN A 257 3.22 -12.15 -9.77
CA ASN A 257 4.22 -12.57 -8.80
C ASN A 257 5.64 -12.55 -9.36
N ALA A 258 5.80 -12.24 -10.64
CA ALA A 258 7.10 -12.02 -11.24
C ALA A 258 7.90 -10.94 -10.46
N PRO A 259 9.21 -11.13 -10.25
CA PRO A 259 10.11 -10.07 -9.79
C PRO A 259 10.08 -8.88 -10.75
N ALA A 260 10.40 -7.68 -10.28
CA ALA A 260 10.50 -6.54 -11.20
C ALA A 260 11.63 -6.76 -12.23
N LEU A 261 11.39 -6.37 -13.48
CA LEU A 261 12.37 -6.40 -14.56
C LEU A 261 13.08 -5.04 -14.62
N ILE A 262 14.41 -5.05 -14.63
CA ILE A 262 15.23 -3.84 -14.70
C ILE A 262 15.96 -3.81 -16.03
N LEU A 263 15.85 -2.67 -16.73
CA LEU A 263 16.58 -2.46 -17.97
C LEU A 263 18.05 -2.19 -17.66
N ASN A 264 18.93 -2.95 -18.30
CA ASN A 264 20.37 -2.72 -18.26
C ASN A 264 20.75 -1.46 -19.06
N GLN A 265 22.00 -1.03 -18.95
CA GLN A 265 22.57 0.00 -19.83
C GLN A 265 22.50 -0.46 -21.30
N ASN A 266 22.11 0.46 -22.19
CA ASN A 266 21.89 0.19 -23.62
C ASN A 266 20.72 -0.77 -23.91
N GLN A 267 19.75 -0.90 -23.00
CA GLN A 267 18.48 -1.57 -23.27
C GLN A 267 17.33 -0.57 -23.24
N TYR A 268 16.35 -0.78 -24.11
CA TYR A 268 15.21 0.09 -24.29
C TYR A 268 13.92 -0.72 -24.33
N ALA A 269 12.87 -0.15 -23.75
CA ALA A 269 11.51 -0.66 -23.85
C ALA A 269 10.54 0.53 -23.82
N PRO A 270 9.36 0.44 -24.42
CA PRO A 270 8.36 1.50 -24.34
C PRO A 270 7.93 1.78 -22.90
N ILE A 271 7.88 3.06 -22.54
CA ILE A 271 7.31 3.57 -21.28
C ILE A 271 6.20 4.55 -21.65
N ASN A 272 5.02 4.39 -21.06
CA ASN A 272 3.85 5.22 -21.34
C ASN A 272 3.53 6.13 -20.14
N SER A 273 2.37 6.78 -20.18
CA SER A 273 1.88 7.68 -19.14
C SER A 273 0.61 7.16 -18.44
N GLN A 274 0.36 5.85 -18.50
CA GLN A 274 -0.83 5.24 -17.92
C GLN A 274 -0.61 4.74 -16.49
N ASN A 275 0.59 4.31 -16.12
CA ASN A 275 0.89 3.71 -14.82
C ASN A 275 2.38 3.84 -14.51
N THR A 276 2.86 5.08 -14.40
CA THR A 276 4.29 5.39 -14.40
C THR A 276 4.66 6.21 -13.18
N PHE A 277 5.65 5.75 -12.44
CA PHE A 277 6.10 6.33 -11.18
C PHE A 277 7.48 6.94 -11.33
N PHE A 278 7.63 8.19 -10.92
CA PHE A 278 8.84 9.00 -11.05
C PHE A 278 9.37 9.41 -9.69
N HIS A 279 10.68 9.24 -9.51
CA HIS A 279 11.46 9.83 -8.42
C HIS A 279 11.87 11.25 -8.79
N TYR A 280 12.09 12.08 -7.76
CA TYR A 280 12.54 13.47 -7.90
C TYR A 280 13.69 13.64 -8.92
N ASP A 281 14.72 12.78 -8.87
CA ASP A 281 15.89 12.85 -9.76
C ASP A 281 15.58 12.57 -11.24
N ALA A 282 14.36 12.14 -11.58
CA ALA A 282 13.88 11.94 -12.94
C ALA A 282 12.83 12.98 -13.39
N PHE A 283 12.48 13.97 -12.57
CA PHE A 283 11.43 14.94 -12.92
C PHE A 283 11.75 15.80 -14.14
N TRP A 284 13.04 16.01 -14.46
CA TRP A 284 13.44 16.66 -15.72
C TRP A 284 12.90 15.94 -16.96
N SER A 285 12.60 14.63 -16.84
CA SER A 285 12.16 13.76 -17.93
C SER A 285 10.63 13.72 -18.14
N LEU A 286 9.87 14.45 -17.31
CA LEU A 286 8.40 14.54 -17.38
C LEU A 286 7.89 15.38 -18.56
N ILE A 287 8.78 16.01 -19.33
CA ILE A 287 8.44 16.81 -20.52
C ILE A 287 8.00 15.93 -21.68
N PHE A 288 6.88 16.30 -22.29
CA PHE A 288 6.37 15.70 -23.53
C PHE A 288 6.85 16.48 -24.76
N PRO A 289 7.29 15.81 -25.85
CA PRO A 289 7.59 16.50 -27.11
C PRO A 289 6.34 17.15 -27.72
N LEU A 290 6.52 18.22 -28.48
CA LEU A 290 5.45 18.87 -29.25
C LEU A 290 5.36 18.30 -30.68
N ASN A 291 4.30 18.68 -31.39
CA ASN A 291 4.07 18.33 -32.81
C ASN A 291 4.13 16.84 -33.14
N VAL A 292 3.82 16.00 -32.16
CA VAL A 292 3.62 14.56 -32.31
C VAL A 292 2.19 14.21 -31.93
N THR A 293 1.72 13.03 -32.35
CA THR A 293 0.34 12.64 -32.02
C THR A 293 0.19 12.30 -30.54
N PHE A 294 -1.06 12.29 -30.05
CA PHE A 294 -1.36 11.81 -28.70
C PHE A 294 -0.86 10.37 -28.45
N ARG A 295 -0.80 9.55 -29.50
CA ARG A 295 -0.36 8.15 -29.44
C ARG A 295 1.15 7.97 -29.59
N GLU A 296 1.92 9.04 -29.72
CA GLU A 296 3.38 9.00 -29.86
C GLU A 296 4.10 9.64 -28.68
N VAL A 297 3.45 10.64 -28.07
CA VAL A 297 4.10 11.62 -27.20
C VAL A 297 4.78 11.02 -25.97
N ASP A 298 4.10 10.09 -25.31
CA ASP A 298 4.57 9.43 -24.09
C ASP A 298 5.67 8.40 -24.38
N ILE A 299 5.54 7.67 -25.49
CA ILE A 299 6.51 6.68 -25.97
C ILE A 299 7.85 7.34 -26.35
N LEU A 300 7.81 8.41 -27.15
CA LEU A 300 9.03 9.11 -27.56
C LEU A 300 9.75 9.74 -26.37
N ARG A 301 9.00 10.38 -25.45
CA ARG A 301 9.54 10.81 -24.16
C ARG A 301 10.20 9.64 -23.44
N GLY A 302 9.52 8.49 -23.32
CA GLY A 302 10.03 7.32 -22.60
C GLY A 302 11.42 6.88 -23.08
N TYR A 303 11.59 6.74 -24.39
CA TYR A 303 12.89 6.36 -24.98
C TYR A 303 13.99 7.41 -24.74
N MET A 304 13.67 8.71 -24.87
CA MET A 304 14.62 9.79 -24.56
C MET A 304 15.01 9.79 -23.08
N SER A 305 14.04 9.57 -22.18
CA SER A 305 14.27 9.45 -20.73
C SER A 305 15.22 8.30 -20.41
N ILE A 306 15.01 7.11 -20.99
CA ILE A 306 15.89 5.95 -20.80
C ILE A 306 17.34 6.31 -21.18
N ARG A 307 17.55 6.92 -22.35
CA ARG A 307 18.91 7.29 -22.81
C ARG A 307 19.57 8.28 -21.84
N LEU A 308 18.88 9.35 -21.48
CA LEU A 308 19.46 10.40 -20.64
C LEU A 308 19.64 9.97 -19.17
N LEU A 309 18.79 9.06 -18.66
CA LEU A 309 18.99 8.45 -17.33
C LEU A 309 20.34 7.74 -17.22
N GLN A 310 20.84 7.16 -18.31
CA GLN A 310 22.15 6.49 -18.30
C GLN A 310 23.31 7.46 -17.98
N GLU A 311 23.19 8.75 -18.32
CA GLU A 311 24.23 9.76 -18.00
C GLU A 311 24.38 10.01 -16.49
N ILE A 312 23.35 9.69 -15.70
CA ILE A 312 23.34 9.85 -14.24
C ILE A 312 23.34 8.50 -13.51
N ASN A 313 23.65 7.42 -14.24
CA ASN A 313 23.53 6.04 -13.77
C ASN A 313 22.14 5.69 -13.20
N GLY A 314 21.09 6.35 -13.72
CA GLY A 314 19.69 6.02 -13.46
C GLY A 314 19.28 4.73 -14.16
N ARG A 315 18.16 4.14 -13.71
CA ARG A 315 17.57 2.93 -14.28
C ARG A 315 16.07 3.07 -14.43
N VAL A 316 15.51 2.27 -15.32
CA VAL A 316 14.07 2.04 -15.45
C VAL A 316 13.76 0.62 -15.02
N ALA A 317 12.66 0.44 -14.29
CA ALA A 317 12.13 -0.88 -13.99
C ALA A 317 10.68 -1.02 -14.45
N PHE A 318 10.33 -2.22 -14.91
CA PHE A 318 8.96 -2.66 -15.08
C PHE A 318 8.58 -3.48 -13.85
N ILE A 319 7.50 -3.08 -13.20
CA ILE A 319 6.98 -3.80 -12.04
C ILE A 319 5.75 -4.62 -12.44
N ARG A 320 5.49 -5.66 -11.65
CA ARG A 320 4.31 -6.53 -11.73
C ARG A 320 3.00 -5.75 -11.90
N PRO A 321 1.96 -6.36 -12.49
CA PRO A 321 0.67 -5.70 -12.67
C PRO A 321 0.11 -5.20 -11.36
N ASN A 322 -0.22 -3.92 -11.34
CA ASN A 322 -0.73 -3.23 -10.16
C ASN A 322 -1.83 -2.23 -10.49
N ALA A 323 -2.36 -2.28 -11.70
CA ALA A 323 -3.49 -1.48 -12.16
C ALA A 323 -4.37 -2.32 -13.09
N PHE A 324 -5.62 -1.89 -13.23
CA PHE A 324 -6.58 -2.54 -14.13
C PHE A 324 -7.28 -1.49 -14.99
N GLN A 325 -7.14 -1.60 -16.31
CA GLN A 325 -7.74 -0.65 -17.24
C GLN A 325 -8.99 -1.21 -17.91
N ILE A 326 -10.04 -0.38 -17.94
CA ILE A 326 -11.27 -0.62 -18.71
C ILE A 326 -11.40 0.50 -19.72
N ARG A 327 -10.96 0.24 -20.96
CA ARG A 327 -10.89 1.27 -22.00
C ARG A 327 -12.28 1.63 -22.55
N ASN A 328 -12.47 2.93 -22.81
CA ASN A 328 -13.67 3.46 -23.47
C ASN A 328 -13.75 3.06 -24.95
N SER A 329 -14.93 3.15 -25.58
CA SER A 329 -15.07 2.88 -27.02
C SER A 329 -14.41 3.97 -27.86
N HIS A 330 -13.52 3.58 -28.76
CA HIS A 330 -12.82 4.47 -29.70
C HIS A 330 -12.48 3.71 -31.00
N SER A 331 -12.05 4.45 -32.02
CA SER A 331 -11.71 3.89 -33.33
C SER A 331 -10.25 3.43 -33.36
N TYR A 332 -10.04 2.11 -33.34
CA TYR A 332 -8.70 1.52 -33.51
C TYR A 332 -8.06 1.86 -34.86
N HIS A 333 -8.87 2.13 -35.89
CA HIS A 333 -8.35 2.60 -37.17
C HIS A 333 -7.76 4.02 -37.08
N LYS A 334 -8.41 4.89 -36.30
CA LYS A 334 -7.87 6.24 -36.04
C LYS A 334 -6.57 6.15 -35.25
N ASP A 335 -6.53 5.29 -34.24
CA ASP A 335 -5.31 5.05 -33.46
C ASP A 335 -4.16 4.57 -34.35
N TYR A 336 -4.43 3.65 -35.30
CA TYR A 336 -3.42 3.19 -36.27
C TYR A 336 -2.83 4.35 -37.08
N LEU A 337 -3.65 5.30 -37.52
CA LEU A 337 -3.18 6.49 -38.24
C LEU A 337 -2.35 7.41 -37.34
N GLU A 338 -2.73 7.55 -36.07
CA GLU A 338 -1.98 8.35 -35.09
C GLU A 338 -0.69 7.65 -34.61
N GLU A 339 -0.55 6.33 -34.79
CA GLU A 339 0.61 5.54 -34.38
C GLU A 339 1.62 5.27 -35.53
N GLN A 340 1.32 5.75 -36.75
CA GLN A 340 2.07 5.42 -37.97
C GLN A 340 3.59 5.63 -37.83
N ARG A 341 4.01 6.69 -37.16
CA ARG A 341 5.43 7.00 -36.98
C ARG A 341 6.14 5.98 -36.08
N LEU A 342 5.45 5.47 -35.07
CA LEU A 342 6.00 4.44 -34.17
C LEU A 342 6.30 3.16 -34.96
N TYR A 343 5.46 2.82 -35.92
CA TYR A 343 5.66 1.62 -36.73
C TYR A 343 6.82 1.73 -37.72
N ILE A 344 7.09 2.93 -38.24
CA ILE A 344 8.06 3.13 -39.34
C ILE A 344 9.45 3.52 -38.84
N SER A 345 9.53 4.31 -37.76
CA SER A 345 10.76 5.04 -37.41
C SER A 345 11.32 4.74 -36.03
N ILE A 346 10.59 4.02 -35.16
CA ILE A 346 11.01 3.87 -33.76
C ILE A 346 12.34 3.13 -33.61
N GLU A 347 12.61 2.15 -34.48
CA GLU A 347 13.90 1.45 -34.45
C GLU A 347 15.06 2.40 -34.75
N SER A 348 14.95 3.18 -35.82
CA SER A 348 15.96 4.19 -36.18
C SER A 348 16.12 5.28 -35.11
N PHE A 349 15.02 5.71 -34.50
CA PHE A 349 15.01 6.70 -33.42
C PHE A 349 15.83 6.24 -32.22
N VAL A 350 15.62 5.00 -31.77
CA VAL A 350 16.36 4.45 -30.62
C VAL A 350 17.82 4.14 -30.97
N LYS A 351 18.11 3.69 -32.20
CA LYS A 351 19.49 3.52 -32.67
C LYS A 351 20.26 4.84 -32.63
N ASP A 352 19.69 5.92 -33.17
CA ASP A 352 20.30 7.25 -33.13
C ASP A 352 20.48 7.76 -31.68
N LEU A 353 19.49 7.55 -30.80
CA LEU A 353 19.63 7.88 -29.37
C LEU A 353 20.76 7.08 -28.69
N ASN A 354 20.86 5.79 -29.00
CA ASN A 354 21.88 4.91 -28.44
C ASN A 354 23.28 5.22 -28.96
N GLU A 355 23.41 5.82 -30.14
CA GLU A 355 24.68 6.34 -30.67
C GLU A 355 25.10 7.67 -30.02
N TRP A 356 24.13 8.54 -29.71
CA TRP A 356 24.40 9.86 -29.15
C TRP A 356 25.17 9.79 -27.82
N ARG A 357 26.10 10.71 -27.59
CA ARG A 357 26.90 10.85 -26.37
C ARG A 357 26.89 12.31 -25.90
N CYS A 358 26.96 12.52 -24.60
CA CYS A 358 27.10 13.85 -24.01
C CYS A 358 28.52 14.04 -23.45
N ASP A 359 29.13 15.19 -23.69
CA ASP A 359 30.42 15.57 -23.10
C ASP A 359 30.28 16.60 -21.97
N ALA A 360 29.15 17.30 -21.88
CA ALA A 360 28.90 18.32 -20.87
C ALA A 360 28.92 17.77 -19.43
N LYS A 361 29.22 18.62 -18.44
CA LYS A 361 29.23 18.23 -17.01
C LYS A 361 27.87 18.34 -16.31
N LYS A 362 26.88 18.89 -17.01
CA LYS A 362 25.57 19.26 -16.48
C LYS A 362 24.47 18.60 -17.31
N LEU A 363 23.53 17.93 -16.64
CA LEU A 363 22.50 17.13 -17.31
C LEU A 363 21.56 18.02 -18.15
N GLU A 364 21.26 19.23 -17.70
CA GLU A 364 20.44 20.17 -18.45
C GLU A 364 21.06 20.58 -19.80
N ILE A 365 22.40 20.57 -19.90
CA ILE A 365 23.10 20.81 -21.16
C ILE A 365 23.00 19.57 -22.05
N CYS A 366 23.25 18.38 -21.48
CA CYS A 366 23.08 17.10 -22.19
C CYS A 366 21.67 16.94 -22.78
N LEU A 367 20.64 17.33 -22.02
CA LEU A 367 19.25 17.31 -22.48
C LEU A 367 19.07 18.13 -23.75
N ILE A 368 19.54 19.38 -23.79
CA ILE A 368 19.45 20.24 -24.98
C ILE A 368 20.30 19.72 -26.15
N GLU A 369 21.50 19.21 -25.89
CA GLU A 369 22.37 18.64 -26.91
C GLU A 369 21.74 17.39 -27.57
N CYS A 370 21.10 16.54 -26.77
CA CYS A 370 20.34 15.39 -27.26
C CYS A 370 19.21 15.83 -28.19
N ILE A 371 18.39 16.81 -27.76
CA ILE A 371 17.29 17.32 -28.58
C ILE A 371 17.81 17.92 -29.89
N LYS A 372 18.90 18.71 -29.87
CA LYS A 372 19.54 19.22 -31.09
C LYS A 372 20.00 18.11 -32.02
N TYR A 373 20.59 17.05 -31.48
CA TYR A 373 21.02 15.88 -32.25
C TYR A 373 19.83 15.18 -32.91
N MET A 374 18.75 14.94 -32.16
CA MET A 374 17.53 14.31 -32.69
C MET A 374 16.83 15.19 -33.73
N VAL A 375 16.90 16.52 -33.62
CA VAL A 375 16.46 17.45 -34.67
C VAL A 375 17.31 17.31 -35.94
N ASN A 376 18.63 17.22 -35.80
CA ASN A 376 19.54 17.07 -36.95
C ASN A 376 19.35 15.73 -37.68
N LYS A 377 19.02 14.66 -36.95
CA LYS A 377 18.67 13.35 -37.52
C LYS A 377 17.27 13.30 -38.14
N GLY A 378 16.48 14.39 -38.04
CA GLY A 378 15.13 14.47 -38.59
C GLY A 378 14.05 13.82 -37.73
N HIS A 379 14.40 13.40 -36.50
CA HIS A 379 13.46 12.79 -35.57
C HIS A 379 12.62 13.83 -34.82
N LEU A 380 13.11 15.05 -34.63
CA LEU A 380 12.37 16.11 -33.95
C LEU A 380 12.37 17.39 -34.78
N THR A 381 11.46 18.30 -34.46
CA THR A 381 11.39 19.61 -35.12
C THR A 381 12.19 20.67 -34.36
N LYS A 382 12.64 21.73 -35.03
CA LYS A 382 13.39 22.83 -34.39
C LYS A 382 12.65 23.51 -33.23
N ILE A 383 11.32 23.42 -33.21
CA ILE A 383 10.47 23.98 -32.13
C ILE A 383 10.76 23.29 -30.79
N GLU A 384 11.16 22.02 -30.79
CA GLU A 384 11.50 21.27 -29.57
C GLU A 384 12.63 21.93 -28.79
N ILE A 385 13.62 22.53 -29.47
CA ILE A 385 14.78 23.13 -28.81
C ILE A 385 14.34 24.28 -27.89
N GLU A 386 13.51 25.20 -28.40
CA GLU A 386 12.97 26.30 -27.60
C GLU A 386 12.06 25.78 -26.47
N PHE A 387 11.27 24.74 -26.76
CA PHE A 387 10.35 24.15 -25.80
C PHE A 387 11.07 23.52 -24.60
N TYR A 388 12.10 22.70 -24.84
CA TYR A 388 12.92 22.12 -23.79
C TYR A 388 13.73 23.17 -23.02
N GLN A 389 14.16 24.27 -23.67
CA GLN A 389 14.79 25.38 -22.96
C GLN A 389 13.84 26.05 -21.96
N LYS A 390 12.56 26.24 -22.33
CA LYS A 390 11.54 26.76 -21.40
C LYS A 390 11.29 25.83 -20.22
N TRP A 391 11.23 24.52 -20.46
CA TRP A 391 11.11 23.52 -19.40
C TRP A 391 12.26 23.58 -18.40
N ILE A 392 13.51 23.59 -18.88
CA ILE A 392 14.71 23.71 -18.05
C ILE A 392 14.67 25.01 -17.24
N ASN A 393 14.29 26.12 -17.87
CA ASN A 393 14.19 27.42 -17.19
C ASN A 393 13.13 27.42 -16.08
N ASP A 394 11.98 26.80 -16.31
CA ASP A 394 10.93 26.69 -15.29
C ASP A 394 11.40 25.81 -14.12
N LEU A 395 12.04 24.66 -14.39
CA LEU A 395 12.63 23.82 -13.33
C LEU A 395 13.68 24.56 -12.51
N ASN A 396 14.57 25.32 -13.17
CA ASN A 396 15.58 26.13 -12.49
C ASN A 396 14.95 27.21 -11.58
N LYS A 397 13.91 27.89 -12.06
CA LYS A 397 13.16 28.89 -11.26
C LYS A 397 12.49 28.28 -10.05
N LEU A 398 12.00 27.04 -10.16
CA LEU A 398 11.41 26.28 -9.07
C LEU A 398 12.44 25.71 -8.09
N GLY A 399 13.74 25.92 -8.32
CA GLY A 399 14.79 25.40 -7.44
C GLY A 399 15.00 23.89 -7.58
N TYR A 400 14.66 23.30 -8.72
CA TYR A 400 14.90 21.88 -9.00
C TYR A 400 16.40 21.56 -8.89
N LYS A 401 16.75 20.58 -8.06
CA LYS A 401 18.13 20.14 -7.88
C LYS A 401 18.46 19.08 -8.92
N TRP A 402 19.19 19.49 -9.95
CA TRP A 402 19.62 18.59 -11.02
C TRP A 402 20.54 17.46 -10.49
N PRO A 403 20.31 16.21 -10.91
CA PRO A 403 21.20 15.11 -10.58
C PRO A 403 22.56 15.30 -11.24
N LYS A 404 23.61 14.80 -10.57
CA LYS A 404 24.98 14.87 -11.09
C LYS A 404 25.18 13.81 -12.17
N ILE A 405 25.89 14.18 -13.22
CA ILE A 405 26.37 13.23 -14.22
C ILE A 405 27.33 12.25 -13.55
N GLU A 406 27.03 10.97 -13.73
CA GLU A 406 27.77 9.85 -13.17
C GLU A 406 28.04 8.84 -14.29
N ARG A 407 29.04 9.15 -15.14
CA ARG A 407 29.49 8.25 -16.21
C ARG A 407 30.30 7.05 -15.70
N LYS A 408 30.44 6.89 -14.39
CA LYS A 408 31.11 5.71 -13.83
C LYS A 408 30.17 4.52 -13.95
N PHE A 409 30.61 3.54 -14.73
CA PHE A 409 30.17 2.17 -14.62
C PHE A 409 30.46 1.73 -13.18
N LEU A 410 29.47 1.84 -12.29
CA LEU A 410 29.49 1.01 -11.11
C LEU A 410 29.40 -0.41 -11.67
N ASN A 411 30.55 -1.09 -11.69
CA ASN A 411 30.56 -2.52 -11.45
C ASN A 411 29.86 -2.68 -10.10
N LEU A 412 28.52 -2.73 -10.12
CA LEU A 412 27.76 -3.45 -9.12
C LEU A 412 28.52 -4.75 -8.94
N GLU A 413 28.74 -5.18 -7.70
CA GLU A 413 29.36 -6.47 -7.42
C GLU A 413 28.58 -7.54 -8.19
N LYS A 414 28.99 -7.80 -9.43
CA LYS A 414 28.60 -8.95 -10.20
C LYS A 414 29.26 -10.03 -9.39
N ASN A 415 28.46 -10.66 -8.54
CA ASN A 415 28.84 -11.93 -7.98
C ASN A 415 28.92 -12.85 -9.20
N ASP A 416 30.08 -12.88 -9.86
CA ASP A 416 30.36 -13.65 -11.09
C ASP A 416 30.12 -15.16 -10.87
N SER A 417 29.84 -15.55 -9.62
CA SER A 417 29.42 -16.86 -9.11
C SER A 417 27.92 -17.20 -9.29
N LEU A 418 27.03 -16.23 -9.51
CA LEU A 418 25.56 -16.43 -9.50
C LEU A 418 24.92 -16.11 -10.86
N ARG A 419 24.37 -17.13 -11.52
CA ARG A 419 23.55 -16.97 -12.74
C ARG A 419 22.10 -17.34 -12.45
N ILE A 420 21.17 -16.48 -12.82
CA ILE A 420 19.74 -16.69 -12.61
C ILE A 420 19.08 -16.96 -13.95
N PHE A 421 18.34 -18.06 -14.02
CA PHE A 421 17.44 -18.36 -15.13
C PHE A 421 16.01 -18.23 -14.68
N TYR A 422 15.21 -17.40 -15.36
CA TYR A 422 13.83 -17.12 -15.00
C TYR A 422 12.89 -17.50 -16.12
N LYS A 423 11.83 -18.25 -15.80
CA LYS A 423 10.71 -18.53 -16.70
C LYS A 423 9.39 -18.20 -16.00
N SER A 424 8.67 -17.21 -16.54
CA SER A 424 7.32 -16.83 -16.10
C SER A 424 6.28 -17.88 -16.52
N ILE A 425 5.16 -17.93 -15.81
CA ILE A 425 4.00 -18.74 -16.23
C ILE A 425 3.39 -18.07 -17.46
N GLU A 426 3.35 -18.78 -18.60
CA GLU A 426 2.60 -18.31 -19.77
C GLU A 426 1.11 -18.16 -19.44
N GLN A 427 0.60 -16.96 -19.65
CA GLN A 427 -0.80 -16.60 -19.37
C GLN A 427 -1.62 -16.76 -20.66
N THR A 428 -2.25 -17.92 -20.86
CA THR A 428 -3.04 -18.18 -22.07
C THR A 428 -4.30 -17.32 -22.13
N GLN A 429 -4.59 -16.71 -23.28
CA GLN A 429 -5.81 -15.92 -23.54
C GLN A 429 -7.11 -16.77 -23.58
N SER A 430 -7.00 -18.10 -23.51
CA SER A 430 -8.12 -19.03 -23.57
C SER A 430 -8.38 -19.73 -22.23
N SER A 431 -9.12 -19.07 -21.34
CA SER A 431 -9.99 -19.77 -20.38
C SER A 431 -11.10 -18.84 -19.87
N ILE A 432 -11.90 -18.32 -20.79
CA ILE A 432 -13.36 -18.22 -20.57
C ILE A 432 -13.95 -19.46 -21.25
N SER A 433 -13.71 -20.60 -20.63
CA SER A 433 -14.52 -21.81 -20.80
C SER A 433 -14.59 -22.43 -19.42
N ASN A 434 -15.71 -22.18 -18.73
CA ASN A 434 -16.33 -23.29 -18.00
C ASN A 434 -16.47 -24.42 -19.03
N ASP A 435 -16.09 -25.63 -18.65
CA ASP A 435 -16.04 -26.84 -19.48
C ASP A 435 -14.80 -26.99 -20.36
N ASN A 436 -13.73 -27.49 -19.73
CA ASN A 436 -13.13 -28.77 -20.13
C ASN A 436 -12.39 -29.33 -18.91
N GLN A 437 -13.03 -30.29 -18.24
CA GLN A 437 -12.32 -31.17 -17.32
C GLN A 437 -11.08 -31.76 -18.05
N PRO A 438 -9.89 -31.78 -17.44
CA PRO A 438 -8.82 -32.63 -17.92
C PRO A 438 -9.30 -34.08 -17.84
N SER A 439 -9.69 -34.66 -18.98
CA SER A 439 -9.76 -36.11 -19.11
C SER A 439 -8.36 -36.58 -19.52
N LEU A 440 -7.60 -37.05 -18.54
CA LEU A 440 -6.32 -37.71 -18.80
C LEU A 440 -6.37 -39.08 -18.14
N ARG A 441 -6.46 -40.12 -18.98
CA ARG A 441 -6.35 -41.52 -18.57
C ARG A 441 -4.91 -41.79 -18.11
N ILE A 442 -4.73 -42.21 -16.86
CA ILE A 442 -3.47 -42.80 -16.41
C ILE A 442 -3.43 -44.27 -16.83
N LEU A 443 -2.48 -44.61 -17.71
CA LEU A 443 -2.00 -45.97 -17.87
C LEU A 443 -1.31 -46.39 -16.56
N LYS A 444 -1.79 -47.46 -15.92
CA LYS A 444 -1.11 -48.12 -14.79
C LYS A 444 0.35 -48.37 -15.13
N THR A 445 1.27 -47.60 -14.56
CA THR A 445 2.67 -48.02 -14.45
C THR A 445 2.80 -48.89 -13.20
N LYS A 446 3.32 -50.10 -13.37
CA LYS A 446 3.38 -51.15 -12.32
C LYS A 446 4.34 -50.85 -11.15
N ASN A 447 4.99 -49.69 -11.10
CA ASN A 447 6.13 -49.43 -10.22
C ASN A 447 6.01 -48.13 -9.39
N SER A 448 4.82 -47.71 -8.95
CA SER A 448 4.71 -46.70 -7.89
C SER A 448 4.59 -47.37 -6.51
N ILE A 449 5.37 -46.86 -5.55
CA ILE A 449 5.53 -47.46 -4.21
C ILE A 449 4.30 -47.18 -3.31
N CYS A 450 3.47 -46.18 -3.63
CA CYS A 450 2.13 -45.97 -3.06
C CYS A 450 1.17 -45.48 -4.17
N PRO A 451 0.03 -46.16 -4.42
CA PRO A 451 -1.00 -45.65 -5.31
C PRO A 451 -1.86 -44.63 -4.54
N LEU A 452 -1.62 -43.33 -4.72
CA LEU A 452 -2.55 -42.30 -4.24
C LEU A 452 -3.90 -42.47 -4.97
N THR A 453 -5.00 -42.51 -4.21
CA THR A 453 -6.35 -42.81 -4.70
C THR A 453 -7.16 -41.58 -5.12
N SER A 454 -6.59 -40.36 -5.07
CA SER A 454 -7.29 -39.15 -5.50
C SER A 454 -6.58 -38.42 -6.64
N ASP A 455 -7.32 -38.24 -7.74
CA ASP A 455 -6.94 -37.44 -8.92
C ASP A 455 -6.93 -35.91 -8.66
N GLN A 456 -6.95 -35.47 -7.39
CA GLN A 456 -7.03 -34.06 -7.04
C GLN A 456 -5.63 -33.45 -6.90
N ASN A 457 -5.28 -32.54 -7.82
CA ASN A 457 -4.10 -31.70 -7.71
C ASN A 457 -4.34 -30.63 -6.63
N TYR A 458 -3.46 -30.53 -5.63
CA TYR A 458 -3.52 -29.47 -4.61
C TYR A 458 -2.57 -28.33 -4.96
N LYS A 459 -3.11 -27.12 -5.06
CA LYS A 459 -2.36 -25.89 -5.29
C LYS A 459 -2.15 -25.18 -3.95
N ILE A 460 -0.90 -24.93 -3.58
CA ILE A 460 -0.57 -24.14 -2.38
C ILE A 460 -0.28 -22.72 -2.84
N ASP A 461 -1.29 -21.86 -2.77
CA ASP A 461 -1.15 -20.45 -3.09
C ASP A 461 -0.33 -19.72 -2.00
N ASN A 462 0.38 -18.66 -2.39
CA ASN A 462 1.14 -17.77 -1.51
C ASN A 462 2.38 -18.36 -0.79
N ILE A 463 2.92 -19.48 -1.28
CA ILE A 463 4.21 -20.03 -0.84
C ILE A 463 5.16 -20.16 -2.02
N VAL A 464 6.42 -19.76 -1.81
CA VAL A 464 7.54 -20.08 -2.72
C VAL A 464 8.23 -21.34 -2.23
N LEU A 465 8.32 -22.35 -3.08
CA LEU A 465 9.15 -23.51 -2.84
C LEU A 465 10.61 -23.16 -3.15
N ILE A 466 11.53 -23.41 -2.24
CA ILE A 466 12.97 -23.34 -2.46
C ILE A 466 13.51 -24.76 -2.33
N THR A 467 14.19 -25.26 -3.35
CA THR A 467 14.75 -26.61 -3.35
C THR A 467 16.16 -26.62 -3.90
N TYR A 468 16.98 -27.53 -3.38
CA TYR A 468 18.32 -27.80 -3.89
C TYR A 468 18.33 -29.15 -4.63
N ILE A 469 18.76 -29.16 -5.89
CA ILE A 469 18.77 -30.38 -6.72
C ILE A 469 20.15 -30.65 -7.32
N ASP A 470 20.51 -31.93 -7.39
CA ASP A 470 21.74 -32.41 -8.01
C ASP A 470 21.51 -32.88 -9.47
N SER A 471 20.26 -33.24 -9.84
CA SER A 471 19.88 -33.60 -11.22
C SER A 471 18.44 -33.24 -11.59
N ILE A 472 18.15 -33.13 -12.89
CA ILE A 472 16.79 -32.87 -13.43
C ILE A 472 15.81 -34.01 -13.08
N ASP A 473 16.26 -35.26 -13.14
CA ASP A 473 15.39 -36.42 -12.89
C ASP A 473 14.94 -36.50 -11.43
N GLU A 474 15.76 -35.99 -10.50
CA GLU A 474 15.38 -35.83 -9.09
C GLU A 474 14.22 -34.84 -8.95
N PHE A 475 14.26 -33.71 -9.66
CA PHE A 475 13.17 -32.73 -9.66
C PHE A 475 11.88 -33.29 -10.30
N ARG A 476 11.98 -33.98 -11.43
CA ARG A 476 10.83 -34.63 -12.08
C ARG A 476 10.18 -35.66 -11.13
N THR A 477 11.00 -36.46 -10.46
CA THR A 477 10.53 -37.44 -9.46
C THR A 477 9.84 -36.76 -8.29
N PHE A 478 10.46 -35.73 -7.70
CA PHE A 478 9.88 -34.93 -6.62
C PHE A 478 8.48 -34.40 -6.96
N ARG A 479 8.34 -33.82 -8.16
CA ARG A 479 7.06 -33.29 -8.67
C ARG A 479 6.00 -34.39 -8.78
N HIS A 480 6.38 -35.55 -9.31
CA HIS A 480 5.47 -36.69 -9.44
C HIS A 480 5.07 -37.29 -8.08
N THR A 481 5.98 -37.35 -7.12
CA THR A 481 5.75 -37.98 -5.81
C THR A 481 4.85 -37.14 -4.90
N LEU A 482 5.01 -35.82 -4.85
CA LEU A 482 4.26 -34.98 -3.92
C LEU A 482 2.86 -34.60 -4.42
N ASN A 483 2.62 -34.59 -5.73
CA ASN A 483 1.38 -34.10 -6.34
C ASN A 483 0.92 -32.71 -5.83
N LEU A 484 1.87 -31.90 -5.32
CA LEU A 484 1.68 -30.53 -4.86
C LEU A 484 2.17 -29.57 -5.95
N LYS A 485 1.34 -28.61 -6.31
CA LYS A 485 1.74 -27.52 -7.22
C LYS A 485 1.99 -26.26 -6.43
N PHE A 486 3.26 -25.89 -6.35
CA PHE A 486 3.68 -24.56 -5.91
C PHE A 486 3.67 -23.64 -7.12
N PRO A 487 2.97 -22.50 -7.08
CA PRO A 487 2.99 -21.53 -8.17
C PRO A 487 4.38 -20.96 -8.47
N TYR A 488 5.31 -21.06 -7.50
CA TYR A 488 6.68 -20.56 -7.58
C TYR A 488 7.66 -21.59 -7.03
N THR A 489 8.71 -21.88 -7.80
CA THR A 489 9.80 -22.77 -7.35
C THR A 489 11.15 -22.13 -7.65
N VAL A 490 11.95 -21.92 -6.62
CA VAL A 490 13.38 -21.61 -6.72
C VAL A 490 14.15 -22.92 -6.66
N ILE A 491 14.94 -23.18 -7.69
CA ILE A 491 15.78 -24.36 -7.82
C ILE A 491 17.22 -23.91 -7.74
N CYS A 492 17.90 -24.30 -6.68
CA CYS A 492 19.33 -24.08 -6.54
C CYS A 492 20.09 -25.32 -7.01
N THR A 493 21.14 -25.12 -7.81
CA THR A 493 22.00 -26.22 -8.23
C THR A 493 23.44 -25.75 -8.44
N LYS A 494 24.38 -26.68 -8.22
CA LYS A 494 25.79 -26.53 -8.60
C LYS A 494 26.08 -27.07 -10.01
N ASN A 495 25.17 -27.84 -10.58
CA ASN A 495 25.37 -28.51 -11.85
C ASN A 495 24.95 -27.58 -13.01
N LYS A 496 25.95 -27.16 -13.81
CA LYS A 496 25.73 -26.28 -14.97
C LYS A 496 24.90 -26.96 -16.06
N ASP A 497 24.91 -28.29 -16.13
CA ASP A 497 24.23 -29.05 -17.18
C ASP A 497 22.70 -29.14 -16.95
N ILE A 498 22.23 -28.85 -15.73
CA ILE A 498 20.79 -28.72 -15.43
C ILE A 498 20.18 -27.52 -16.16
N VAL A 499 20.99 -26.51 -16.47
CA VAL A 499 20.61 -25.38 -17.34
C VAL A 499 20.62 -25.80 -18.81
N SER A 500 20.11 -27.00 -19.10
CA SER A 500 19.91 -27.44 -20.47
C SER A 500 18.66 -26.79 -21.04
N HIS A 501 18.69 -26.57 -22.35
CA HIS A 501 17.58 -26.06 -23.13
C HIS A 501 16.28 -26.86 -22.90
N ASP A 502 16.39 -28.19 -22.77
CA ASP A 502 15.26 -29.09 -22.58
C ASP A 502 14.53 -28.84 -21.25
N PHE A 503 15.25 -28.56 -20.17
CA PHE A 503 14.66 -28.25 -18.87
C PHE A 503 13.88 -26.94 -18.90
N LEU A 504 14.48 -25.88 -19.45
CA LEU A 504 13.80 -24.58 -19.54
C LEU A 504 12.60 -24.62 -20.51
N ASN A 505 12.55 -25.57 -21.44
CA ASN A 505 11.43 -25.72 -22.38
C ASN A 505 10.23 -26.49 -21.82
N GLU A 506 10.40 -27.25 -20.74
CA GLU A 506 9.27 -27.95 -20.12
C GLU A 506 8.22 -26.95 -19.60
N ASN A 507 6.94 -27.28 -19.82
CA ASN A 507 5.83 -26.51 -19.27
C ASN A 507 5.49 -27.02 -17.88
N TYR A 508 5.98 -26.32 -16.86
CA TYR A 508 5.77 -26.71 -15.49
C TYR A 508 4.41 -26.28 -14.92
N GLY A 509 3.73 -25.32 -15.54
CA GLY A 509 2.49 -24.72 -15.00
C GLY A 509 2.71 -23.88 -13.73
N TYR A 510 3.96 -23.50 -13.44
CA TYR A 510 4.39 -22.61 -12.36
C TYR A 510 5.70 -21.90 -12.76
N THR A 511 6.04 -20.77 -12.13
CA THR A 511 7.27 -20.04 -12.48
C THR A 511 8.47 -20.67 -11.78
N ILE A 512 9.56 -20.84 -12.54
CA ILE A 512 10.80 -21.42 -12.05
C ILE A 512 11.88 -20.37 -12.09
N LEU A 513 12.61 -20.27 -10.98
CA LEU A 513 13.85 -19.55 -10.89
C LEU A 513 14.98 -20.53 -10.62
N LEU A 514 15.89 -20.71 -11.57
CA LEU A 514 17.07 -21.54 -11.35
C LEU A 514 18.26 -20.68 -10.98
N ILE A 515 18.81 -20.91 -9.79
CA ILE A 515 19.98 -20.22 -9.26
C ILE A 515 21.17 -21.16 -9.37
N ASN A 516 22.07 -20.86 -10.30
CA ASN A 516 23.36 -21.54 -10.37
C ASN A 516 24.28 -20.94 -9.31
N THR A 517 24.58 -21.70 -8.26
CA THR A 517 25.40 -21.25 -7.12
C THR A 517 26.72 -21.99 -7.12
N SER A 518 27.87 -21.29 -7.11
CA SER A 518 29.17 -21.93 -6.84
C SER A 518 29.40 -22.24 -5.36
N GLU A 519 28.51 -21.80 -4.46
CA GLU A 519 28.72 -21.77 -2.99
C GLU A 519 27.65 -22.54 -2.17
N SER A 520 27.61 -22.30 -0.86
CA SER A 520 26.90 -23.08 0.16
C SER A 520 25.37 -22.95 0.12
N PHE A 521 24.70 -23.90 0.78
CA PHE A 521 23.25 -23.93 1.03
C PHE A 521 22.67 -22.62 1.58
N SER A 522 23.40 -21.96 2.48
CA SER A 522 22.96 -20.70 3.09
C SER A 522 22.82 -19.60 2.03
N ASN A 523 23.74 -19.53 1.07
CA ASN A 523 23.69 -18.52 0.00
C ASN A 523 22.51 -18.72 -0.95
N CYS A 524 22.07 -19.96 -1.19
CA CYS A 524 20.84 -20.24 -1.95
C CYS A 524 19.61 -19.63 -1.25
N ILE A 525 19.45 -19.87 0.06
CA ILE A 525 18.32 -19.32 0.83
C ILE A 525 18.41 -17.79 0.84
N ASP A 526 19.59 -17.25 1.14
CA ASP A 526 19.79 -15.80 1.24
C ASP A 526 19.50 -15.10 -0.09
N THR A 527 19.94 -15.68 -1.21
CA THR A 527 19.65 -15.18 -2.57
C THR A 527 18.16 -15.31 -2.89
N SER A 528 17.54 -16.45 -2.57
CA SER A 528 16.10 -16.72 -2.74
C SER A 528 15.24 -15.63 -2.10
N LEU A 529 15.59 -15.23 -0.89
CA LEU A 529 14.89 -14.19 -0.12
C LEU A 529 15.13 -12.76 -0.68
N LYS A 530 16.19 -12.57 -1.46
CA LYS A 530 16.60 -11.30 -2.08
C LYS A 530 16.03 -11.09 -3.49
N ILE A 531 15.49 -12.11 -4.17
CA ILE A 531 14.86 -11.98 -5.50
C ILE A 531 13.62 -11.07 -5.50
N GLY A 532 13.01 -10.81 -4.33
CA GLY A 532 11.87 -9.90 -4.24
C GLY A 532 10.55 -10.55 -4.65
N PHE A 533 10.38 -11.85 -4.37
CA PHE A 533 9.07 -12.51 -4.44
C PHE A 533 8.02 -11.73 -3.67
N LYS A 534 6.80 -11.72 -4.20
CA LYS A 534 5.63 -11.11 -3.54
C LYS A 534 5.33 -11.83 -2.22
N GLN A 535 5.39 -13.16 -2.25
CA GLN A 535 5.11 -14.02 -1.12
C GLN A 535 6.10 -13.82 0.03
N GLN A 536 5.58 -13.86 1.25
CA GLN A 536 6.37 -13.78 2.49
C GLN A 536 6.64 -15.13 3.13
N SER A 537 6.09 -16.20 2.56
CA SER A 537 6.20 -17.56 3.07
C SER A 537 6.98 -18.42 2.10
N PHE A 538 7.94 -19.16 2.64
CA PHE A 538 8.83 -20.02 1.88
C PHE A 538 8.85 -21.41 2.52
N ILE A 539 8.76 -22.43 1.68
CA ILE A 539 9.04 -23.80 2.09
C ILE A 539 10.36 -24.19 1.46
N PHE A 540 11.24 -24.78 2.26
CA PHE A 540 12.56 -25.18 1.82
C PHE A 540 12.76 -26.71 1.91
N PHE A 541 13.41 -27.30 0.90
CA PHE A 541 13.80 -28.72 0.85
C PHE A 541 15.28 -28.93 0.45
N LYS A 542 16.05 -29.68 1.27
CA LYS A 542 17.51 -29.86 1.07
C LYS A 542 17.90 -31.10 0.27
N ASN A 543 17.15 -32.20 0.38
CA ASN A 543 17.54 -33.49 -0.17
C ASN A 543 16.32 -34.43 -0.30
N PHE A 544 15.93 -34.76 -1.54
CA PHE A 544 14.76 -35.60 -1.80
C PHE A 544 15.01 -37.08 -1.51
N ARG A 545 16.26 -37.57 -1.64
CA ARG A 545 16.59 -38.99 -1.48
C ARG A 545 16.34 -39.53 -0.07
N ASN A 546 16.26 -38.65 0.94
CA ASN A 546 16.02 -38.98 2.34
C ASN A 546 14.58 -38.69 2.81
N ILE A 547 13.65 -38.38 1.91
CA ILE A 547 12.23 -38.24 2.26
C ILE A 547 11.65 -39.63 2.51
N ALA A 548 11.86 -40.13 3.73
CA ALA A 548 11.05 -41.19 4.28
C ALA A 548 9.61 -40.65 4.45
N PRO A 549 8.56 -41.45 4.23
CA PRO A 549 7.19 -40.94 4.25
C PRO A 549 6.67 -40.46 5.62
N THR A 550 7.47 -40.52 6.68
CA THR A 550 7.12 -40.21 8.09
C THR A 550 7.07 -38.72 8.43
N PHE A 551 6.56 -37.88 7.53
CA PHE A 551 6.46 -36.44 7.78
C PHE A 551 5.18 -36.12 8.59
N MET A 552 5.35 -35.53 9.79
CA MET A 552 4.37 -34.77 10.62
C MET A 552 3.90 -35.41 11.94
N LYS A 553 4.47 -34.93 13.06
CA LYS A 553 3.68 -34.56 14.26
C LYS A 553 4.35 -33.42 15.02
N THR A 554 3.56 -32.36 15.25
CA THR A 554 3.84 -31.15 16.05
C THR A 554 4.82 -30.15 15.41
N ILE A 555 4.35 -28.91 15.24
CA ILE A 555 5.16 -27.76 14.83
C ILE A 555 5.42 -26.91 16.07
N GLU A 556 6.68 -26.70 16.43
CA GLU A 556 7.09 -25.69 17.41
C GLU A 556 7.72 -24.49 16.70
N PHE A 557 7.29 -23.29 17.08
CA PHE A 557 7.81 -22.03 16.55
C PHE A 557 8.76 -21.41 17.57
N ASN A 558 10.04 -21.28 17.20
CA ASN A 558 11.04 -20.57 18.00
C ASN A 558 11.45 -19.28 17.29
N SER A 559 11.51 -18.16 18.03
CA SER A 559 12.06 -16.90 17.52
C SER A 559 13.59 -16.97 17.51
N ILE A 560 14.23 -16.77 16.35
CA ILE A 560 15.70 -16.64 16.30
C ILE A 560 16.08 -15.16 16.38
N GLY A 561 16.78 -14.80 17.47
CA GLY A 561 17.61 -13.60 17.50
C GLY A 561 18.92 -13.87 16.76
N SER A 562 19.53 -12.82 16.21
CA SER A 562 20.77 -12.82 15.40
C SER A 562 21.95 -13.60 16.04
N LYS A 563 21.96 -14.92 15.90
CA LYS A 563 23.14 -15.74 16.11
C LYS A 563 23.28 -16.71 14.96
N GLU A 564 24.46 -16.67 14.35
CA GLU A 564 25.01 -17.66 13.44
C GLU A 564 24.95 -19.04 14.11
N ASN A 565 23.92 -19.83 13.82
CA ASN A 565 23.94 -21.25 14.16
C ASN A 565 24.18 -22.04 12.86
N ASN A 566 25.31 -22.75 12.85
CA ASN A 566 25.79 -23.62 11.78
C ASN A 566 24.92 -24.89 11.56
N ASP A 567 23.74 -25.00 12.17
CA ASP A 567 22.88 -26.19 12.16
C ASP A 567 21.83 -26.17 11.02
N PHE A 568 22.25 -25.83 9.80
CA PHE A 568 21.40 -25.95 8.61
C PHE A 568 21.36 -27.39 8.05
N GLU A 569 21.67 -28.42 8.83
CA GLU A 569 21.90 -29.78 8.35
C GLU A 569 20.65 -30.57 7.89
N GLU A 570 19.43 -30.10 8.13
CA GLU A 570 18.22 -30.93 8.01
C GLU A 570 17.38 -30.75 6.72
N ASN A 571 16.52 -31.75 6.42
CA ASN A 571 15.86 -31.97 5.12
C ASN A 571 14.71 -30.99 4.78
N PHE A 572 14.11 -30.29 5.76
CA PHE A 572 12.92 -29.45 5.56
C PHE A 572 12.85 -28.27 6.53
N LEU A 573 12.57 -27.06 6.01
CA LEU A 573 12.42 -25.84 6.81
C LEU A 573 11.26 -24.97 6.29
N PHE A 574 10.44 -24.42 7.19
CA PHE A 574 9.45 -23.39 6.85
C PHE A 574 9.92 -22.03 7.34
N PHE A 575 9.91 -21.05 6.44
CA PHE A 575 10.27 -19.67 6.75
C PHE A 575 9.09 -18.75 6.45
N ARG A 576 8.83 -17.82 7.37
CA ARG A 576 8.04 -16.63 7.08
C ARG A 576 8.94 -15.41 7.26
N LYS A 577 9.09 -14.61 6.21
CA LYS A 577 9.65 -13.27 6.31
C LYS A 577 8.66 -12.45 7.14
N ASN A 578 9.05 -12.14 8.37
CA ASN A 578 8.23 -11.32 9.25
C ASN A 578 8.40 -9.87 8.78
N ILE A 579 7.28 -9.17 8.65
CA ILE A 579 7.23 -7.83 8.07
C ILE A 579 8.14 -6.88 8.88
N GLY A 580 8.23 -7.04 10.21
CA GLY A 580 9.09 -6.24 11.09
C GLY A 580 10.47 -6.84 11.44
N ASN A 581 10.52 -8.16 11.71
CA ASN A 581 11.63 -8.79 12.43
C ASN A 581 12.14 -10.06 11.71
N GLY A 582 12.99 -9.91 10.70
CA GLY A 582 13.73 -11.01 10.07
C GLY A 582 12.89 -12.23 9.69
N LEU A 583 13.50 -13.42 9.64
CA LEU A 583 12.83 -14.68 9.32
C LEU A 583 12.34 -15.34 10.62
N ARG A 584 11.05 -15.70 10.69
CA ARG A 584 10.54 -16.66 11.68
C ARG A 584 10.60 -18.06 11.08
N MET A 585 11.18 -19.00 11.83
CA MET A 585 11.27 -20.40 11.42
C MET A 585 10.36 -21.27 12.27
N GLY A 586 9.72 -22.24 11.62
CA GLY A 586 9.02 -23.34 12.28
C GLY A 586 9.70 -24.67 11.96
N LYS A 587 9.88 -25.52 12.97
CA LYS A 587 10.41 -26.88 12.80
C LYS A 587 9.26 -27.90 12.88
N ILE A 588 9.35 -28.96 12.09
CA ILE A 588 8.53 -30.17 12.23
C ILE A 588 9.44 -31.25 12.80
N GLU A 589 9.10 -31.82 13.96
CA GLU A 589 9.89 -32.90 14.55
C GLU A 589 9.44 -34.28 14.10
N LYS A 590 10.40 -35.22 14.04
CA LYS A 590 10.21 -36.61 13.62
C LYS A 590 9.84 -37.48 14.82
N ASN A 591 8.89 -38.41 14.65
CA ASN A 591 8.81 -39.61 15.48
C ASN A 591 8.77 -40.87 14.59
N ASN A 592 9.46 -41.92 15.05
CA ASN A 592 9.92 -43.04 14.23
C ASN A 592 8.82 -43.94 13.62
N ASN A 593 9.12 -44.36 12.38
CA ASN A 593 8.96 -45.64 11.67
C ASN A 593 7.70 -46.52 11.84
N ASP A 594 6.93 -46.65 10.74
CA ASP A 594 6.71 -47.94 10.06
C ASP A 594 6.10 -47.76 8.65
N LEU A 595 6.72 -48.37 7.63
CA LEU A 595 6.34 -48.25 6.21
C LEU A 595 5.00 -48.95 5.86
N GLN A 596 4.60 -49.96 6.65
CA GLN A 596 3.36 -50.71 6.43
C GLN A 596 2.12 -50.00 7.00
N ILE A 597 2.26 -49.35 8.16
CA ILE A 597 1.22 -48.50 8.76
C ILE A 597 0.95 -47.29 7.87
N LEU A 598 1.96 -46.81 7.16
CA LEU A 598 1.88 -45.64 6.30
C LEU A 598 1.05 -45.86 5.01
N CYS A 599 1.11 -47.04 4.39
CA CYS A 599 0.22 -47.36 3.27
C CYS A 599 -1.24 -47.49 3.70
N GLN A 600 -1.50 -47.88 4.97
CA GLN A 600 -2.84 -47.81 5.56
C GLN A 600 -3.22 -46.37 5.92
N PHE A 601 -2.30 -45.54 6.42
CA PHE A 601 -2.52 -44.13 6.79
C PHE A 601 -2.63 -43.16 5.59
N LEU A 602 -2.09 -43.53 4.43
CA LEU A 602 -2.29 -42.80 3.16
C LEU A 602 -3.57 -43.26 2.43
N ASN A 603 -4.02 -44.50 2.66
CA ASN A 603 -5.30 -45.01 2.14
C ASN A 603 -6.50 -44.62 3.02
N GLU A 604 -6.31 -44.49 4.34
CA GLU A 604 -7.26 -43.84 5.24
C GLU A 604 -6.95 -42.36 5.25
N THR A 605 -7.69 -41.60 4.42
CA THR A 605 -7.75 -40.13 4.38
C THR A 605 -6.67 -39.46 5.22
N PHE A 606 -5.52 -39.17 4.61
CA PHE A 606 -4.58 -38.17 5.09
C PHE A 606 -5.42 -37.02 5.63
N GLU A 607 -5.57 -36.92 6.95
CA GLU A 607 -6.59 -36.06 7.52
C GLU A 607 -6.17 -34.65 7.13
N GLN A 608 -6.87 -34.13 6.11
CA GLN A 608 -6.82 -32.77 5.60
C GLN A 608 -6.73 -31.79 6.78
N SER A 609 -7.39 -32.14 7.90
CA SER A 609 -7.33 -31.56 9.24
C SER A 609 -5.93 -31.21 9.78
N ASN A 610 -4.84 -31.97 9.56
CA ASN A 610 -3.55 -31.70 10.20
C ASN A 610 -2.66 -30.73 9.41
N LEU A 611 -2.60 -30.88 8.07
CA LEU A 611 -2.00 -29.87 7.22
C LEU A 611 -2.86 -28.60 7.25
N ASP A 612 -4.19 -28.72 7.22
CA ASP A 612 -5.11 -27.59 7.40
C ASP A 612 -5.01 -26.98 8.80
N LYS A 613 -4.78 -27.75 9.88
CA LYS A 613 -4.51 -27.18 11.21
C LYS A 613 -3.16 -26.49 11.25
N ALA A 614 -2.10 -27.04 10.65
CA ALA A 614 -0.80 -26.39 10.56
C ALA A 614 -0.91 -25.08 9.77
N ILE A 615 -1.53 -25.11 8.60
CA ILE A 615 -1.90 -23.97 7.76
C ILE A 615 -2.77 -23.00 8.58
N LYS A 616 -3.87 -23.41 9.19
CA LYS A 616 -4.77 -22.53 9.94
C LYS A 616 -4.12 -21.93 11.20
N ASN A 617 -3.23 -22.67 11.86
CA ASN A 617 -2.41 -22.20 12.99
C ASN A 617 -1.31 -21.22 12.55
N LEU A 618 -0.89 -21.25 11.28
CA LEU A 618 0.06 -20.30 10.68
C LEU A 618 -0.53 -18.89 10.46
N LYS A 619 -1.84 -18.71 10.68
CA LYS A 619 -2.57 -17.42 10.62
C LYS A 619 -2.15 -16.59 9.41
N TRP A 620 -2.65 -17.05 8.26
CA TRP A 620 -2.45 -16.42 6.97
C TRP A 620 -3.11 -15.04 6.95
N HIS A 621 -2.27 -14.02 6.85
CA HIS A 621 -2.65 -12.75 6.24
C HIS A 621 -1.73 -12.55 5.06
N SER A 622 -2.35 -12.33 3.91
CA SER A 622 -1.76 -12.41 2.57
C SER A 622 -1.01 -11.14 2.22
N ASN A 623 -0.29 -10.51 3.15
CA ASN A 623 0.40 -9.27 2.80
C ASN A 623 1.71 -9.56 2.05
N ASP A 624 1.46 -9.95 0.82
CA ASP A 624 2.24 -9.85 -0.41
C ASP A 624 2.83 -8.45 -0.66
N LEU A 625 2.33 -7.44 0.07
CA LEU A 625 2.77 -6.06 0.08
C LEU A 625 3.61 -5.80 1.35
N VAL A 626 4.90 -6.13 1.30
CA VAL A 626 5.82 -5.69 2.36
C VAL A 626 6.21 -4.25 2.11
N SER A 627 5.86 -3.37 3.05
CA SER A 627 6.37 -2.02 3.02
C SER A 627 7.85 -1.97 3.43
N GLU A 628 8.63 -1.16 2.71
CA GLU A 628 10.03 -0.84 3.03
C GLU A 628 10.18 -0.28 4.46
N SER A 629 9.15 0.40 4.99
CA SER A 629 9.20 0.95 6.35
C SER A 629 9.29 -0.13 7.42
N CYS A 630 8.90 -1.37 7.11
CA CYS A 630 8.87 -2.45 8.07
C CYS A 630 10.18 -3.24 8.17
N GLU A 631 11.14 -3.01 7.28
CA GLU A 631 12.43 -3.68 7.38
C GLU A 631 13.22 -3.26 8.63
N ASN A 632 13.76 -4.22 9.37
CA ASN A 632 14.57 -4.01 10.58
C ASN A 632 13.85 -3.17 11.65
N VAL A 633 12.55 -3.38 11.84
CA VAL A 633 11.83 -2.75 12.95
C VAL A 633 12.33 -3.35 14.26
N PRO A 634 12.69 -2.55 15.26
CA PRO A 634 13.08 -3.10 16.56
C PRO A 634 11.89 -3.73 17.29
N ILE A 635 12.12 -4.82 18.04
CA ILE A 635 11.11 -5.36 18.96
C ILE A 635 10.83 -4.34 20.06
N ARG A 636 9.55 -4.06 20.31
CA ARG A 636 9.03 -3.19 21.36
C ARG A 636 8.07 -3.95 22.25
N THR A 637 8.10 -3.63 23.54
CA THR A 637 7.08 -4.03 24.51
C THR A 637 6.09 -2.87 24.68
N ILE A 638 4.81 -3.15 24.42
CA ILE A 638 3.75 -2.14 24.34
C ILE A 638 2.74 -2.36 25.46
N TRP A 639 2.54 -1.35 26.29
CA TRP A 639 1.55 -1.37 27.36
C TRP A 639 0.19 -0.88 26.86
N ILE A 640 -0.84 -1.69 27.00
CA ILE A 640 -2.21 -1.41 26.52
C ILE A 640 -3.16 -1.34 27.74
N PRO A 641 -3.34 -0.17 28.37
CA PRO A 641 -4.25 0.03 29.50
C PRO A 641 -5.73 0.14 29.09
N ASP A 642 -6.05 -0.02 27.81
CA ASP A 642 -7.37 0.25 27.25
C ASP A 642 -8.51 -0.61 27.83
N LEU A 643 -9.73 -0.07 27.76
CA LEU A 643 -10.96 -0.68 28.27
C LEU A 643 -11.99 -1.02 27.19
N HIS A 644 -11.84 -0.43 26.00
CA HIS A 644 -12.77 -0.65 24.91
C HIS A 644 -12.40 -1.93 24.15
N ASP A 645 -13.38 -2.77 23.84
CA ASP A 645 -13.08 -4.11 23.30
C ASP A 645 -12.46 -4.05 21.90
N GLY A 646 -12.98 -3.18 21.03
CA GLY A 646 -12.46 -2.98 19.67
C GLY A 646 -10.96 -2.67 19.60
N PRO A 647 -10.48 -1.52 20.14
CA PRO A 647 -9.07 -1.15 20.11
C PRO A 647 -8.17 -2.21 20.75
N ARG A 648 -8.57 -2.81 21.87
CA ARG A 648 -7.77 -3.86 22.54
C ARG A 648 -7.54 -5.06 21.63
N VAL A 649 -8.58 -5.55 20.96
CA VAL A 649 -8.46 -6.72 20.08
C VAL A 649 -7.65 -6.35 18.83
N ASP A 650 -8.00 -5.25 18.18
CA ASP A 650 -7.39 -4.83 16.91
C ASP A 650 -5.92 -4.44 17.04
N ILE A 651 -5.58 -3.54 17.97
CA ILE A 651 -4.21 -3.06 18.18
C ILE A 651 -3.31 -4.21 18.62
N SER A 652 -3.76 -5.03 19.58
CA SER A 652 -2.92 -6.10 20.12
C SER A 652 -2.65 -7.18 19.07
N THR A 653 -3.67 -7.59 18.30
CA THR A 653 -3.50 -8.60 17.24
C THR A 653 -2.61 -8.09 16.10
N THR A 654 -2.74 -6.81 15.72
CA THR A 654 -1.86 -6.14 14.75
C THR A 654 -0.40 -6.11 15.23
N LEU A 655 -0.18 -5.75 16.50
CA LEU A 655 1.18 -5.68 17.07
C LEU A 655 1.82 -7.07 17.19
N VAL A 656 1.07 -8.10 17.58
CA VAL A 656 1.57 -9.49 17.58
C VAL A 656 1.96 -9.91 16.16
N PHE A 657 1.15 -9.55 15.16
CA PHE A 657 1.42 -9.85 13.77
C PHE A 657 2.74 -9.22 13.29
N LEU A 658 3.00 -7.97 13.68
CA LEU A 658 4.28 -7.27 13.45
C LEU A 658 5.46 -7.82 14.28
N GLY A 659 5.25 -8.89 15.06
CA GLY A 659 6.26 -9.50 15.90
C GLY A 659 6.65 -8.68 17.13
N GLN A 660 5.77 -7.78 17.59
CA GLN A 660 5.96 -6.98 18.79
C GLN A 660 5.39 -7.68 20.04
N ASN A 661 5.64 -7.13 21.22
CA ASN A 661 5.24 -7.70 22.51
C ASN A 661 4.16 -6.85 23.21
N PRO A 662 2.88 -6.89 22.76
CA PRO A 662 1.81 -6.20 23.46
C PRO A 662 1.46 -6.85 24.81
N ILE A 663 1.21 -6.01 25.80
CA ILE A 663 0.76 -6.38 27.15
C ILE A 663 -0.61 -5.74 27.40
N LEU A 664 -1.64 -6.59 27.56
CA LEU A 664 -2.97 -6.18 27.97
C LEU A 664 -2.94 -5.86 29.47
N ALA A 665 -3.10 -4.58 29.79
CA ALA A 665 -2.92 -4.03 31.13
C ALA A 665 -4.09 -3.16 31.59
N GLY A 666 -5.27 -3.35 31.01
CA GLY A 666 -6.53 -2.82 31.51
C GLY A 666 -7.25 -3.83 32.39
N HIS A 667 -8.20 -3.37 33.22
CA HIS A 667 -8.97 -4.24 34.13
C HIS A 667 -9.77 -5.34 33.41
N LYS A 668 -10.13 -5.14 32.13
CA LYS A 668 -10.85 -6.13 31.31
C LYS A 668 -9.99 -7.31 30.84
N LYS A 669 -8.65 -7.23 30.91
CA LYS A 669 -7.74 -8.33 30.50
C LYS A 669 -8.11 -8.97 29.14
N ASP A 670 -8.46 -10.25 29.09
CA ASP A 670 -8.89 -10.98 27.88
C ASP A 670 -10.42 -11.05 27.71
N ASN A 671 -11.21 -10.41 28.59
CA ASN A 671 -12.66 -10.43 28.52
C ASN A 671 -13.15 -9.63 27.30
N SER A 672 -13.51 -10.32 26.23
CA SER A 672 -13.97 -9.77 24.96
C SER A 672 -14.75 -10.85 24.19
N PRO A 673 -15.68 -10.48 23.28
CA PRO A 673 -16.23 -11.43 22.30
C PRO A 673 -15.14 -12.15 21.48
N TYR A 674 -13.96 -11.54 21.33
CA TYR A 674 -12.80 -12.08 20.61
C TYR A 674 -11.69 -12.58 21.55
N ARG A 675 -12.06 -13.25 22.65
CA ARG A 675 -11.12 -13.74 23.68
C ARG A 675 -9.92 -14.52 23.11
N GLU A 676 -10.16 -15.41 22.14
CA GLU A 676 -9.10 -16.24 21.53
C GLU A 676 -8.04 -15.41 20.80
N ALA A 677 -8.41 -14.23 20.28
CA ALA A 677 -7.46 -13.32 19.64
C ALA A 677 -6.60 -12.59 20.67
N LEU A 678 -7.17 -12.22 21.83
CA LEU A 678 -6.44 -11.55 22.92
C LEU A 678 -5.42 -12.47 23.61
N LYS A 679 -5.63 -13.79 23.59
CA LYS A 679 -4.64 -14.77 24.11
C LYS A 679 -3.29 -14.72 23.39
N TRP A 680 -3.18 -14.03 22.25
CA TRP A 680 -1.92 -13.86 21.54
C TRP A 680 -0.99 -12.86 22.22
N SER A 681 -1.52 -12.06 23.15
CA SER A 681 -0.80 -11.03 23.89
C SER A 681 -0.53 -11.47 25.32
N LYS A 682 0.50 -10.89 25.96
CA LYS A 682 0.71 -11.07 27.39
C LYS A 682 -0.40 -10.35 28.17
N ILE A 683 -0.83 -10.90 29.29
CA ILE A 683 -1.78 -10.26 30.20
C ILE A 683 -1.03 -9.85 31.47
N SER A 684 -1.13 -8.59 31.86
CA SER A 684 -0.60 -8.13 33.14
C SER A 684 -1.58 -8.47 34.28
N ASN A 685 -1.02 -8.92 35.40
CA ASN A 685 -1.75 -9.07 36.66
C ASN A 685 -1.37 -7.97 37.69
N GLN A 686 -0.44 -7.07 37.35
CA GLN A 686 0.04 -5.98 38.21
C GLN A 686 -0.62 -4.67 37.77
N LEU A 687 -1.83 -4.42 38.29
CA LEU A 687 -2.61 -3.21 37.96
C LEU A 687 -2.57 -2.23 39.13
N SER A 688 -2.20 -0.98 38.87
CA SER A 688 -2.23 0.10 39.86
C SER A 688 -3.66 0.42 40.32
N SER A 689 -3.80 1.08 41.47
CA SER A 689 -5.11 1.51 41.96
C SER A 689 -5.80 2.45 40.96
N TYR A 690 -5.02 3.28 40.27
CA TYR A 690 -5.48 4.13 39.17
C TYR A 690 -6.16 3.31 38.06
N ILE A 691 -5.52 2.23 37.58
CA ILE A 691 -6.07 1.39 36.51
C ILE A 691 -7.30 0.59 36.96
N ILE A 692 -7.37 0.24 38.25
CA ILE A 692 -8.58 -0.38 38.81
C ILE A 692 -9.73 0.63 38.87
N LYS A 693 -9.46 1.90 39.21
CA LYS A 693 -10.46 2.99 39.17
C LYS A 693 -10.83 3.42 37.74
N TYR A 694 -9.95 3.14 36.78
CA TYR A 694 -10.12 3.40 35.35
C TYR A 694 -11.19 2.47 34.76
N THR A 695 -12.46 2.78 34.99
CA THR A 695 -13.62 1.95 34.60
C THR A 695 -14.61 2.62 33.66
N GLY A 696 -14.43 3.91 33.33
CA GLY A 696 -15.40 4.62 32.50
C GLY A 696 -15.00 6.05 32.12
N LEU A 697 -15.98 6.78 31.58
CA LEU A 697 -15.84 8.06 30.88
C LEU A 697 -15.60 9.29 31.78
N SER A 698 -15.74 9.13 33.09
CA SER A 698 -15.95 10.25 34.03
C SER A 698 -15.17 10.12 35.35
N GLY A 699 -14.08 9.35 35.37
CA GLY A 699 -13.26 9.22 36.58
C GLY A 699 -12.76 10.58 37.07
N LYS A 700 -13.01 10.90 38.34
CA LYS A 700 -12.40 12.07 39.01
C LYS A 700 -10.99 11.67 39.43
N PHE A 701 -10.02 11.99 38.57
CA PHE A 701 -8.60 11.76 38.85
C PHE A 701 -7.93 13.03 39.33
N SER A 702 -6.90 12.84 40.14
CA SER A 702 -6.08 13.89 40.74
C SER A 702 -4.59 13.59 40.56
N ASP A 703 -3.73 14.57 40.82
CA ASP A 703 -2.28 14.37 40.86
C ASP A 703 -1.87 13.30 41.90
N PHE A 704 -2.68 13.09 42.95
CA PHE A 704 -2.46 12.00 43.90
C PHE A 704 -2.59 10.62 43.22
N ASP A 705 -3.62 10.43 42.40
CA ASP A 705 -3.79 9.16 41.68
C ASP A 705 -2.68 8.96 40.64
N ALA A 706 -2.18 10.03 40.02
CA ALA A 706 -1.02 9.96 39.13
C ALA A 706 0.27 9.57 39.87
N LYS A 707 0.48 10.12 41.06
CA LYS A 707 1.62 9.78 41.92
C LYS A 707 1.56 8.34 42.40
N ASP A 708 0.39 7.85 42.83
CA ASP A 708 0.18 6.44 43.18
C ASP A 708 0.46 5.52 42.00
N ASN A 709 -0.04 5.88 40.80
CA ASN A 709 0.24 5.15 39.57
C ASN A 709 1.75 5.08 39.25
N PHE A 710 2.46 6.19 39.43
CA PHE A 710 3.90 6.27 39.21
C PHE A 710 4.67 5.37 40.18
N GLU A 711 4.41 5.46 41.50
CA GLU A 711 5.13 4.66 42.50
C GLU A 711 4.86 3.15 42.32
N PHE A 712 3.64 2.79 41.95
CA PHE A 712 3.30 1.40 41.63
C PHE A 712 4.11 0.88 40.44
N TYR A 713 4.08 1.55 39.30
CA TYR A 713 4.75 1.06 38.09
C TYR A 713 6.28 1.21 38.12
N LYS A 714 6.81 2.10 38.96
CA LYS A 714 8.25 2.18 39.26
C LYS A 714 8.78 0.87 39.87
N SER A 715 7.96 0.15 40.63
CA SER A 715 8.32 -1.14 41.25
C SER A 715 7.76 -2.37 40.52
N SER A 716 6.84 -2.18 39.55
CA SER A 716 6.23 -3.28 38.81
C SER A 716 7.23 -4.00 37.90
N SER A 717 7.35 -5.32 38.11
CA SER A 717 8.26 -6.19 37.35
C SER A 717 7.88 -6.35 35.87
N ASP A 718 6.59 -6.35 35.54
CA ASP A 718 6.13 -6.51 34.15
C ASP A 718 6.14 -5.20 33.35
N PHE A 719 6.31 -4.07 34.04
CA PHE A 719 6.37 -2.74 33.46
C PHE A 719 7.81 -2.29 33.13
N GLN A 720 8.84 -2.81 33.80
CA GLN A 720 10.24 -2.39 33.57
C GLN A 720 10.66 -2.53 32.10
N SER A 721 10.21 -3.59 31.42
CA SER A 721 10.52 -3.86 30.01
C SER A 721 9.72 -3.03 29.01
N VAL A 722 8.79 -2.18 29.45
CA VAL A 722 7.91 -1.39 28.56
C VAL A 722 8.68 -0.28 27.85
N ASN A 723 8.55 -0.22 26.53
CA ASN A 723 9.08 0.85 25.69
C ASN A 723 8.07 2.00 25.55
N LEU A 724 6.82 1.65 25.27
CA LEU A 724 5.76 2.61 24.94
C LEU A 724 4.41 2.18 25.49
N ILE A 725 3.52 3.16 25.61
CA ILE A 725 2.16 3.00 26.11
C ILE A 725 1.20 3.50 25.03
N ILE A 726 0.19 2.71 24.65
CA ILE A 726 -0.83 3.14 23.68
C ILE A 726 -2.18 3.30 24.36
N CYS A 727 -2.81 4.44 24.11
CA CYS A 727 -4.03 4.85 24.79
C CYS A 727 -5.12 5.18 23.80
N SER A 728 -6.25 4.50 23.92
CA SER A 728 -7.37 4.64 23.00
C SER A 728 -8.67 5.07 23.69
N PHE A 729 -8.99 4.54 24.88
CA PHE A 729 -10.28 4.85 25.50
C PHE A 729 -10.36 4.83 27.04
N PRO A 730 -10.66 5.98 27.69
CA PRO A 730 -10.53 7.35 27.16
C PRO A 730 -9.06 7.75 27.06
N ALA A 731 -8.58 8.06 25.85
CA ALA A 731 -7.18 8.38 25.62
C ALA A 731 -6.68 9.58 26.46
N SER A 732 -7.54 10.58 26.71
CA SER A 732 -7.20 11.81 27.47
C SER A 732 -6.70 11.56 28.89
N LEU A 733 -7.02 10.40 29.45
CA LEU A 733 -6.68 10.05 30.82
C LEU A 733 -5.27 9.46 30.94
N CYS A 734 -4.59 9.23 29.81
CA CYS A 734 -3.21 8.75 29.83
C CYS A 734 -2.16 9.77 30.29
N ASP A 735 -2.57 10.97 30.69
CA ASP A 735 -1.70 11.92 31.40
C ASP A 735 -1.03 11.29 32.63
N CYS A 736 -1.69 10.33 33.30
CA CYS A 736 -1.13 9.60 34.44
C CYS A 736 0.11 8.75 34.12
N PHE A 737 0.39 8.50 32.85
CA PHE A 737 1.56 7.75 32.42
C PHE A 737 2.72 8.65 31.99
N ILE A 738 2.51 9.96 31.86
CA ILE A 738 3.57 10.93 31.52
C ILE A 738 4.78 10.79 32.47
N PRO A 739 4.60 10.69 33.81
CA PRO A 739 5.73 10.64 34.74
C PRO A 739 6.61 9.39 34.62
N LEU A 740 6.15 8.35 33.91
CA LEU A 740 6.91 7.11 33.74
C LEU A 740 7.96 7.21 32.62
N ASN A 741 8.06 8.37 31.95
CA ASN A 741 9.04 8.67 30.89
C ASN A 741 9.07 7.65 29.74
N LYS A 742 7.92 7.07 29.41
CA LYS A 742 7.73 6.21 28.25
C LYS A 742 7.21 7.02 27.07
N THR A 743 7.41 6.53 25.85
CA THR A 743 6.74 7.10 24.68
C THR A 743 5.24 6.81 24.78
N ILE A 744 4.40 7.82 24.61
CA ILE A 744 2.94 7.67 24.61
C ILE A 744 2.45 7.75 23.17
N ILE A 745 1.73 6.72 22.72
CA ILE A 745 0.90 6.77 21.51
C ILE A 745 -0.52 7.16 21.95
N PHE A 746 -0.93 8.35 21.52
CA PHE A 746 -2.25 8.87 21.75
C PHE A 746 -3.14 8.55 20.55
N ASN A 747 -3.97 7.51 20.68
CA ASN A 747 -4.76 6.90 19.61
C ASN A 747 -6.27 6.89 19.94
N PRO A 748 -6.91 8.05 20.05
CA PRO A 748 -8.27 8.15 20.57
C PRO A 748 -9.28 7.37 19.69
N ALA A 749 -10.02 6.45 20.32
CA ALA A 749 -11.08 5.66 19.68
C ALA A 749 -12.43 6.40 19.53
N HIS A 750 -12.47 7.64 20.03
CA HIS A 750 -13.60 8.57 20.05
C HIS A 750 -13.04 10.00 20.13
N ARG A 751 -13.84 11.01 20.49
CA ARG A 751 -13.35 12.38 20.69
C ARG A 751 -12.20 12.40 21.71
N TYR A 752 -11.08 13.02 21.34
CA TYR A 752 -9.83 12.86 22.07
C TYR A 752 -9.82 13.50 23.47
N ASN A 753 -10.69 14.49 23.69
CA ASN A 753 -10.88 15.19 24.96
C ASN A 753 -11.88 14.48 25.89
N LEU A 754 -12.36 13.30 25.53
CA LEU A 754 -13.30 12.51 26.33
C LEU A 754 -12.73 12.23 27.73
N GLY A 755 -13.46 12.63 28.78
CA GLY A 755 -12.99 12.59 30.18
C GLY A 755 -12.46 13.92 30.71
N LYS A 756 -12.19 14.91 29.85
CA LYS A 756 -11.78 16.28 30.21
C LYS A 756 -12.93 17.26 30.02
N CYS A 757 -14.02 17.09 30.78
CA CYS A 757 -15.27 17.83 30.58
C CYS A 757 -15.28 19.29 31.09
N SER A 758 -14.19 20.04 30.93
CA SER A 758 -14.12 21.50 31.11
C SER A 758 -13.01 22.10 30.23
N GLN A 759 -13.16 23.39 29.86
CA GLN A 759 -12.16 24.10 29.04
C GLN A 759 -10.78 24.10 29.69
N GLU A 760 -10.71 24.29 31.02
CA GLU A 760 -9.47 24.27 31.79
C GLU A 760 -8.77 22.91 31.65
N LYS A 761 -9.49 21.81 31.89
CA LYS A 761 -8.93 20.44 31.82
C LYS A 761 -8.48 20.06 30.42
N TRP A 762 -9.21 20.51 29.40
CA TRP A 762 -8.84 20.27 28.01
C TRP A 762 -7.64 21.13 27.58
N SER A 763 -7.61 22.41 27.98
CA SER A 763 -6.45 23.27 27.75
C SER A 763 -5.20 22.68 28.41
N LYS A 764 -5.35 22.12 29.61
CA LYS A 764 -4.27 21.44 30.32
C LYS A 764 -3.76 20.19 29.60
N LEU A 765 -4.67 19.35 29.08
CA LEU A 765 -4.32 18.20 28.24
C LEU A 765 -3.45 18.65 27.04
N ASN A 766 -3.91 19.69 26.32
CA ASN A 766 -3.20 20.21 25.15
C ASN A 766 -1.82 20.80 25.53
N GLU A 767 -1.72 21.49 26.67
CA GLU A 767 -0.44 22.01 27.20
C GLU A 767 0.54 20.87 27.48
N ASN A 768 0.10 19.83 28.18
CA ASN A 768 0.94 18.66 28.48
C ASN A 768 1.39 17.99 27.17
N TYR A 769 0.50 17.84 26.19
CA TYR A 769 0.83 17.20 24.92
C TYR A 769 1.85 17.99 24.11
N ASN A 770 1.74 19.33 24.08
CA ASN A 770 2.75 20.20 23.51
C ASN A 770 4.13 19.97 24.16
N LYS A 771 4.18 19.77 25.47
CA LYS A 771 5.43 19.52 26.22
C LYS A 771 6.05 18.16 25.90
N LEU A 772 5.24 17.12 25.72
CA LEU A 772 5.73 15.80 25.30
C LEU A 772 6.15 15.79 23.83
N TYR A 773 5.37 16.43 22.96
CA TYR A 773 5.66 16.50 21.53
C TYR A 773 7.01 17.16 21.26
N LYS A 774 7.29 18.31 21.90
CA LYS A 774 8.59 19.00 21.83
C LYS A 774 9.77 18.17 22.32
N ARG A 775 9.52 17.14 23.13
CA ARG A 775 10.52 16.19 23.65
C ARG A 775 10.52 14.85 22.91
N ASN A 776 9.78 14.72 21.80
CA ASN A 776 9.61 13.48 21.05
C ASN A 776 9.07 12.29 21.91
N LYS A 777 8.28 12.59 22.94
CA LYS A 777 7.65 11.57 23.82
C LYS A 777 6.16 11.31 23.52
N LEU A 778 5.57 12.07 22.60
CA LEU A 778 4.19 11.89 22.17
C LEU A 778 4.16 11.55 20.68
N ILE A 779 3.44 10.49 20.34
CA ILE A 779 3.06 10.14 18.98
C ILE A 779 1.54 10.23 18.92
N THR A 780 1.03 11.04 18.00
CA THR A 780 -0.40 11.21 17.80
C THR A 780 -0.89 10.36 16.64
N SER A 781 -2.06 9.75 16.77
CA SER A 781 -2.70 8.99 15.71
C SER A 781 -4.22 9.16 15.70
N GLY A 782 -4.89 8.67 14.66
CA GLY A 782 -6.34 8.60 14.57
C GLY A 782 -6.81 7.24 14.04
N MET A 783 -7.94 6.76 14.55
CA MET A 783 -8.51 5.44 14.24
C MET A 783 -9.49 5.46 13.05
N SER A 784 -9.91 6.65 12.62
CA SER A 784 -10.74 6.91 11.46
C SER A 784 -10.31 8.19 10.76
N GLN A 785 -10.74 8.40 9.52
CA GLN A 785 -10.47 9.65 8.81
C GLN A 785 -11.09 10.84 9.55
N TYR A 786 -12.28 10.67 10.12
CA TYR A 786 -12.91 11.66 10.99
C TYR A 786 -12.02 12.05 12.16
N ASP A 787 -11.45 11.08 12.88
CA ASP A 787 -10.65 11.35 14.09
C ASP A 787 -9.36 12.10 13.77
N LEU A 788 -8.74 11.83 12.61
CA LEU A 788 -7.56 12.54 12.15
C LEU A 788 -7.86 14.02 11.91
N GLU A 789 -8.91 14.33 11.15
CA GLU A 789 -9.30 15.71 10.85
C GLU A 789 -9.80 16.42 12.11
N TYR A 790 -10.55 15.72 12.98
CA TYR A 790 -10.99 16.27 14.26
C TYR A 790 -9.79 16.63 15.15
N HIS A 791 -8.77 15.75 15.22
CA HIS A 791 -7.58 16.00 16.00
C HIS A 791 -6.76 17.17 15.43
N LYS A 792 -6.57 17.19 14.11
CA LYS A 792 -5.88 18.26 13.39
C LYS A 792 -6.55 19.61 13.59
N TYR A 793 -7.88 19.67 13.53
CA TYR A 793 -8.65 20.89 13.79
C TYR A 793 -8.31 21.53 15.13
N PHE A 794 -8.21 20.75 16.22
CA PHE A 794 -7.97 21.32 17.55
C PHE A 794 -6.50 21.49 17.94
N THR A 795 -5.59 20.70 17.36
CA THR A 795 -4.18 20.67 17.80
C THR A 795 -3.20 21.21 16.78
N GLY A 796 -3.57 21.21 15.49
CA GLY A 796 -2.67 21.48 14.38
C GLY A 796 -1.64 20.37 14.11
N TYR A 797 -1.69 19.25 14.84
CA TYR A 797 -0.73 18.15 14.67
C TYR A 797 -1.12 17.22 13.53
N GLU A 798 -0.19 17.02 12.61
CA GLU A 798 -0.23 15.87 11.70
C GLU A 798 -0.07 14.58 12.52
N SER A 799 -0.98 13.64 12.32
CA SER A 799 -1.10 12.41 13.10
C SER A 799 -0.98 11.18 12.21
N TYR A 800 -0.43 10.09 12.76
CA TYR A 800 -0.38 8.82 12.03
C TYR A 800 -1.76 8.21 11.84
N ARG A 801 -1.95 7.55 10.70
CA ARG A 801 -3.20 6.86 10.39
C ARG A 801 -3.12 5.42 10.89
N LEU A 802 -3.63 5.18 12.10
CA LEU A 802 -3.77 3.84 12.69
C LEU A 802 -5.22 3.41 12.61
N PHE A 803 -5.72 3.28 11.37
CA PHE A 803 -7.12 2.94 11.12
C PHE A 803 -7.52 1.64 11.80
N ALA A 804 -8.75 1.62 12.32
CA ALA A 804 -9.35 0.38 12.77
C ALA A 804 -9.47 -0.61 11.60
N TYR A 805 -8.89 -1.82 11.75
CA TYR A 805 -8.73 -2.75 10.62
C TYR A 805 -9.46 -4.08 10.83
N GLY A 806 -9.29 -4.72 11.97
CA GLY A 806 -10.00 -5.94 12.34
C GLY A 806 -9.63 -7.22 11.58
N GLY A 807 -8.81 -7.15 10.53
CA GLY A 807 -8.48 -8.31 9.70
C GLY A 807 -7.74 -9.42 10.45
N TYR A 808 -6.86 -9.05 11.39
CA TYR A 808 -6.02 -10.03 12.10
C TYR A 808 -6.82 -11.05 12.91
N TYR A 809 -7.87 -10.61 13.59
CA TYR A 809 -8.78 -11.51 14.31
C TYR A 809 -9.92 -12.06 13.45
N ALA A 810 -10.23 -11.42 12.32
CA ALA A 810 -11.24 -11.91 11.38
C ALA A 810 -10.81 -13.20 10.66
N GLY A 811 -9.53 -13.33 10.32
CA GLY A 811 -9.02 -14.40 9.46
C GLY A 811 -9.43 -14.21 7.99
N ASP A 812 -9.20 -15.23 7.15
CA ASP A 812 -9.58 -15.16 5.73
C ASP A 812 -11.09 -15.39 5.55
N VAL A 813 -11.85 -14.29 5.63
CA VAL A 813 -13.30 -14.31 5.42
C VAL A 813 -13.60 -14.29 3.91
N LYS A 814 -14.22 -15.36 3.42
CA LYS A 814 -14.67 -15.49 2.03
C LYS A 814 -16.15 -15.18 1.92
N TYR A 815 -16.49 -14.22 1.06
CA TYR A 815 -17.87 -13.93 0.67
C TYR A 815 -18.42 -15.04 -0.23
N ASP A 816 -19.41 -15.77 0.30
CA ASP A 816 -20.06 -16.91 -0.32
C ASP A 816 -21.56 -16.94 0.09
N PRO A 817 -22.39 -16.08 -0.52
CA PRO A 817 -23.74 -15.85 -0.05
C PRO A 817 -24.67 -17.02 -0.41
N PHE A 818 -25.14 -17.76 0.59
CA PHE A 818 -26.19 -18.79 0.43
C PHE A 818 -27.46 -18.48 1.23
N LYS A 819 -27.44 -17.47 2.10
CA LYS A 819 -28.61 -17.00 2.85
C LYS A 819 -29.31 -15.85 2.13
N GLY A 820 -30.63 -15.95 2.03
CA GLY A 820 -31.47 -15.00 1.28
C GLY A 820 -31.80 -13.72 2.03
N GLU A 821 -31.65 -13.69 3.37
CA GLU A 821 -31.95 -12.50 4.17
C GLU A 821 -30.87 -11.41 4.01
N ILE A 822 -31.31 -10.16 3.95
CA ILE A 822 -30.46 -8.97 4.05
C ILE A 822 -30.39 -8.57 5.52
N LEU A 823 -29.16 -8.46 6.04
CA LEU A 823 -28.93 -8.10 7.43
C LEU A 823 -29.12 -6.60 7.65
N ILE A 824 -29.59 -6.22 8.83
CA ILE A 824 -29.61 -4.83 9.31
C ILE A 824 -28.73 -4.72 10.55
N GLY A 825 -27.74 -3.83 10.50
CA GLY A 825 -26.83 -3.50 11.59
C GLY A 825 -26.78 -1.99 11.88
N PRO A 826 -26.10 -1.59 12.97
CA PRO A 826 -25.19 -2.40 13.79
C PRO A 826 -25.88 -3.15 14.94
N SER A 827 -25.11 -3.99 15.63
CA SER A 827 -25.58 -4.92 16.67
C SER A 827 -25.85 -4.30 18.04
N ASN A 828 -25.45 -3.04 18.28
CA ASN A 828 -25.40 -2.42 19.63
C ASN A 828 -26.33 -1.20 19.76
N GLY A 829 -27.42 -1.16 18.99
CA GLY A 829 -28.40 -0.08 18.99
C GLY A 829 -28.27 0.85 17.79
N PHE A 830 -29.36 1.56 17.50
CA PHE A 830 -29.47 2.49 16.38
C PHE A 830 -29.54 3.92 16.92
N GLY A 831 -28.95 4.88 16.18
CA GLY A 831 -29.06 6.30 16.52
C GLY A 831 -30.52 6.78 16.58
N LYS A 832 -30.74 7.94 17.19
CA LYS A 832 -32.07 8.59 17.21
C LYS A 832 -32.58 8.69 15.75
N GLY A 833 -33.81 8.25 15.48
CA GLY A 833 -34.39 8.20 14.13
C GLY A 833 -34.04 6.98 13.27
N GLY A 834 -32.99 6.20 13.59
CA GLY A 834 -32.65 4.97 12.87
C GLY A 834 -33.72 3.88 13.00
N SER A 835 -34.35 3.77 14.17
CA SER A 835 -35.43 2.81 14.43
C SER A 835 -36.67 3.03 13.55
N GLU A 836 -37.01 4.30 13.27
CA GLU A 836 -38.15 4.65 12.40
C GLU A 836 -37.89 4.18 10.96
N LEU A 837 -36.69 4.48 10.44
CA LEU A 837 -36.31 4.07 9.09
C LEU A 837 -36.23 2.54 8.94
N ILE A 838 -35.77 1.84 9.99
CA ILE A 838 -35.78 0.38 10.03
C ILE A 838 -37.20 -0.16 9.99
N GLN A 839 -38.12 0.43 10.74
CA GLN A 839 -39.52 0.03 10.72
C GLN A 839 -40.11 0.21 9.31
N SER A 840 -39.90 1.37 8.70
CA SER A 840 -40.31 1.64 7.31
C SER A 840 -39.71 0.63 6.33
N LEU A 841 -38.42 0.29 6.46
CA LEU A 841 -37.75 -0.69 5.62
C LEU A 841 -38.33 -2.10 5.80
N THR A 842 -38.56 -2.54 7.03
CA THR A 842 -39.11 -3.88 7.32
C THR A 842 -40.55 -4.05 6.89
N SER A 843 -41.30 -2.95 6.77
CA SER A 843 -42.69 -2.93 6.28
C SER A 843 -42.79 -2.64 4.78
N PHE A 844 -41.69 -2.30 4.11
CA PHE A 844 -41.70 -1.93 2.70
C PHE A 844 -41.97 -3.15 1.81
N PRO A 845 -42.92 -3.08 0.85
CA PRO A 845 -43.19 -4.18 -0.08
C PRO A 845 -41.96 -4.45 -0.97
N SER A 846 -41.26 -5.57 -0.74
CA SER A 846 -40.12 -5.99 -1.57
C SER A 846 -39.93 -7.51 -1.57
N GLU A 847 -39.18 -8.02 -2.55
CA GLU A 847 -38.78 -9.43 -2.63
C GLU A 847 -37.72 -9.82 -1.58
N PHE A 848 -37.10 -8.83 -0.92
CA PHE A 848 -36.01 -9.04 0.03
C PHE A 848 -36.53 -9.19 1.47
N LYS A 849 -35.95 -10.13 2.21
CA LYS A 849 -36.25 -10.32 3.64
C LYS A 849 -35.22 -9.59 4.48
N PHE A 850 -35.63 -8.51 5.14
CA PHE A 850 -34.77 -7.75 6.05
C PHE A 850 -34.85 -8.29 7.48
N LYS A 851 -33.69 -8.56 8.10
CA LYS A 851 -33.60 -9.05 9.49
C LYS A 851 -32.54 -8.31 10.26
N LYS A 852 -32.85 -7.92 11.51
CA LYS A 852 -31.82 -7.32 12.37
C LYS A 852 -30.78 -8.38 12.70
N LEU A 853 -29.51 -7.98 12.71
CA LEU A 853 -28.39 -8.90 12.92
C LEU A 853 -28.54 -9.72 14.21
N ARG A 854 -28.98 -9.09 15.31
CA ARG A 854 -29.18 -9.74 16.61
C ARG A 854 -30.40 -10.65 16.68
N GLU A 855 -31.38 -10.49 15.78
CA GLU A 855 -32.52 -11.40 15.66
C GLU A 855 -32.12 -12.71 14.98
N VAL A 856 -31.15 -12.65 14.05
CA VAL A 856 -30.60 -13.84 13.37
C VAL A 856 -29.53 -14.50 14.22
N TYR A 857 -28.67 -13.70 14.84
CA TYR A 857 -27.51 -14.16 15.60
C TYR A 857 -27.41 -13.43 16.94
N PRO A 858 -27.72 -14.11 18.07
CA PRO A 858 -27.42 -13.57 19.41
C PRO A 858 -25.91 -13.26 19.55
N SER A 859 -25.07 -14.13 18.99
CA SER A 859 -23.63 -13.93 18.77
C SER A 859 -23.23 -14.45 17.39
N TYR A 860 -22.22 -13.87 16.76
CA TYR A 860 -21.80 -14.23 15.40
C TYR A 860 -20.28 -14.26 15.25
N SER A 861 -19.82 -15.05 14.27
CA SER A 861 -18.49 -14.97 13.67
C SER A 861 -18.54 -14.13 12.40
N LEU A 862 -17.41 -13.53 12.00
CA LEU A 862 -17.36 -12.71 10.79
C LEU A 862 -17.62 -13.52 9.51
N SER A 863 -17.24 -14.80 9.47
CA SER A 863 -17.58 -15.70 8.36
C SER A 863 -19.09 -15.90 8.20
N GLN A 864 -19.87 -15.85 9.29
CA GLN A 864 -21.34 -15.96 9.18
C GLN A 864 -21.97 -14.74 8.51
N LEU A 865 -21.38 -13.55 8.65
CA LEU A 865 -21.84 -12.36 7.93
C LEU A 865 -21.69 -12.57 6.43
N ALA A 866 -20.53 -13.07 6.00
CA ALA A 866 -20.18 -13.29 4.59
C ALA A 866 -21.05 -14.35 3.85
N ASN A 867 -21.90 -15.07 4.59
CA ASN A 867 -22.90 -16.01 4.04
C ASN A 867 -24.21 -15.33 3.63
N HIS A 868 -24.40 -14.04 3.96
CA HIS A 868 -25.56 -13.23 3.57
C HIS A 868 -25.24 -12.36 2.35
N ARG A 869 -26.27 -12.02 1.55
CA ARG A 869 -26.09 -11.23 0.32
C ARG A 869 -25.58 -9.81 0.57
N ALA A 870 -26.05 -9.16 1.63
CA ALA A 870 -25.66 -7.79 1.97
C ALA A 870 -26.02 -7.48 3.43
N ILE A 871 -25.45 -6.38 3.94
CA ILE A 871 -25.86 -5.76 5.21
C ILE A 871 -26.11 -4.26 5.01
N ILE A 872 -27.20 -3.80 5.60
CA ILE A 872 -27.55 -2.38 5.68
C ILE A 872 -27.09 -1.85 7.03
N LEU A 873 -26.29 -0.80 7.00
CA LEU A 873 -25.73 -0.14 8.17
C LEU A 873 -26.43 1.20 8.41
N PHE A 874 -27.10 1.32 9.55
CA PHE A 874 -27.62 2.59 10.05
C PHE A 874 -26.65 3.14 11.12
N PRO A 875 -25.79 4.11 10.79
CA PRO A 875 -24.69 4.50 11.66
C PRO A 875 -25.17 5.26 12.90
N TYR A 876 -24.51 5.01 14.04
CA TYR A 876 -24.72 5.77 15.29
C TYR A 876 -23.47 6.57 15.71
N ALA A 877 -22.32 6.25 15.11
CA ALA A 877 -21.01 6.83 15.38
C ALA A 877 -20.29 7.08 14.05
N ALA A 878 -19.38 8.06 14.01
CA ALA A 878 -18.55 8.35 12.84
C ALA A 878 -17.65 7.15 12.46
N MET A 879 -17.30 6.33 13.46
CA MET A 879 -16.66 5.02 13.31
C MET A 879 -17.08 4.11 14.46
N SER A 880 -17.28 2.81 14.18
CA SER A 880 -17.39 1.79 15.22
C SER A 880 -16.81 0.46 14.74
N TYR A 881 -16.35 -0.36 15.68
CA TYR A 881 -15.77 -1.67 15.34
C TYR A 881 -16.77 -2.64 14.69
N SER A 882 -18.08 -2.51 14.95
CA SER A 882 -19.07 -3.29 14.19
C SER A 882 -19.08 -2.92 12.71
N MET A 883 -18.85 -1.65 12.37
CA MET A 883 -18.77 -1.20 10.97
C MET A 883 -17.49 -1.72 10.31
N VAL A 884 -16.38 -1.69 11.05
CA VAL A 884 -15.09 -2.25 10.61
C VAL A 884 -15.22 -3.76 10.36
N ASP A 885 -15.87 -4.48 11.28
CA ASP A 885 -16.14 -5.91 11.18
C ASP A 885 -16.99 -6.27 9.94
N PHE A 886 -17.96 -5.44 9.58
CA PHE A 886 -18.75 -5.65 8.35
C PHE A 886 -17.91 -5.40 7.11
N TYR A 887 -17.10 -4.35 7.11
CA TYR A 887 -16.26 -4.03 5.95
C TYR A 887 -15.17 -5.09 5.72
N ILE A 888 -14.53 -5.59 6.80
CA ILE A 888 -13.47 -6.60 6.72
C ILE A 888 -14.01 -8.00 6.38
N SER A 889 -15.29 -8.28 6.66
CA SER A 889 -15.93 -9.53 6.24
C SER A 889 -16.25 -9.58 4.74
N ASN A 890 -15.93 -8.53 3.99
CA ASN A 890 -16.17 -8.41 2.55
C ASN A 890 -17.65 -8.61 2.15
N ILE A 891 -18.59 -8.37 3.08
CA ILE A 891 -20.01 -8.40 2.79
C ILE A 891 -20.40 -7.06 2.14
N PRO A 892 -21.15 -7.04 1.03
CA PRO A 892 -21.63 -5.80 0.43
C PRO A 892 -22.37 -4.93 1.46
N LEU A 893 -21.82 -3.73 1.68
CA LEU A 893 -22.26 -2.80 2.71
C LEU A 893 -23.09 -1.68 2.09
N PHE A 894 -24.31 -1.51 2.60
CA PHE A 894 -25.24 -0.46 2.19
C PHE A 894 -25.41 0.57 3.31
N ILE A 895 -25.40 1.86 2.97
CA ILE A 895 -25.53 2.94 3.95
C ILE A 895 -26.45 4.06 3.42
N PRO A 896 -27.29 4.68 4.26
CA PRO A 896 -28.05 5.84 3.83
C PRO A 896 -27.12 7.00 3.43
N SER A 897 -27.58 7.88 2.55
CA SER A 897 -26.85 9.09 2.20
C SER A 897 -26.69 10.03 3.38
N ILE A 898 -25.68 10.92 3.29
CA ILE A 898 -25.41 11.93 4.31
C ILE A 898 -26.67 12.79 4.59
N GLU A 899 -27.51 13.01 3.57
CA GLU A 899 -28.78 13.71 3.71
C GLU A 899 -29.75 12.98 4.65
N ILE A 900 -29.92 11.66 4.48
CA ILE A 900 -30.74 10.84 5.38
C ILE A 900 -30.13 10.84 6.79
N VAL A 901 -28.83 10.58 6.92
CA VAL A 901 -28.16 10.54 8.22
C VAL A 901 -28.28 11.87 8.97
N ASN A 902 -28.16 13.00 8.27
CA ASN A 902 -28.34 14.33 8.82
C ASN A 902 -29.80 14.61 9.21
N LYS A 903 -30.77 14.27 8.35
CA LYS A 903 -32.21 14.46 8.61
C LYS A 903 -32.64 13.80 9.92
N TYR A 904 -32.14 12.60 10.19
CA TYR A 904 -32.44 11.85 11.41
C TYR A 904 -31.44 12.11 12.55
N LYS A 905 -30.36 12.88 12.31
CA LYS A 905 -29.25 13.13 13.24
C LYS A 905 -28.75 11.83 13.90
N MET A 906 -28.52 10.79 13.08
CA MET A 906 -28.25 9.44 13.59
C MET A 906 -26.92 9.32 14.34
N VAL A 907 -25.89 10.04 13.87
CA VAL A 907 -24.55 10.01 14.46
C VAL A 907 -24.47 10.98 15.63
N PHE A 908 -24.41 10.45 16.85
CA PHE A 908 -24.39 11.26 18.09
C PHE A 908 -22.98 11.56 18.60
N ASP A 909 -21.96 10.87 18.11
CA ASP A 909 -20.57 11.03 18.56
C ASP A 909 -19.78 12.07 17.74
N LYS A 910 -20.45 12.86 16.89
CA LYS A 910 -19.86 13.96 16.13
C LYS A 910 -19.07 14.91 17.04
N ASN A 911 -19.64 15.27 18.18
CA ASN A 911 -18.99 16.09 19.18
C ASN A 911 -19.22 15.51 20.59
N ILE A 912 -18.59 16.14 21.58
CA ILE A 912 -18.65 15.74 22.99
C ILE A 912 -20.00 16.02 23.68
N ASN A 913 -20.95 16.63 22.97
CA ASN A 913 -22.22 17.07 23.56
C ASN A 913 -23.22 15.93 23.78
N SER A 914 -22.90 14.70 23.34
CA SER A 914 -23.66 13.51 23.71
C SER A 914 -23.73 13.37 25.24
N SER A 915 -24.91 13.02 25.75
CA SER A 915 -25.12 12.73 27.18
C SER A 915 -24.24 11.58 27.69
N LEU A 916 -23.80 10.68 26.79
CA LEU A 916 -22.87 9.61 27.09
C LEU A 916 -21.45 10.12 27.38
N TYR A 917 -21.08 11.31 26.92
CA TYR A 917 -19.74 11.88 27.05
C TYR A 917 -19.71 12.99 28.10
N CYS A 918 -19.80 14.26 27.70
CA CYS A 918 -19.75 15.40 28.61
C CYS A 918 -21.10 16.13 28.74
N GLY A 919 -22.11 15.74 27.95
CA GLY A 919 -23.38 16.46 27.84
C GLY A 919 -23.20 17.90 27.38
N ASN A 920 -24.16 18.78 27.67
CA ASN A 920 -24.17 20.18 27.21
C ASN A 920 -23.09 21.09 27.85
N LYS A 921 -22.19 20.56 28.69
CA LYS A 921 -21.23 21.35 29.49
C LYS A 921 -20.12 22.02 28.68
N LEU A 922 -19.99 21.70 27.39
CA LEU A 922 -18.89 22.14 26.52
C LEU A 922 -19.40 22.75 25.20
N ARG A 923 -20.68 23.14 25.14
CA ARG A 923 -21.29 23.73 23.93
C ARG A 923 -20.61 25.02 23.47
N ASP A 924 -20.02 25.78 24.39
CA ASP A 924 -19.51 27.13 24.13
C ASP A 924 -18.01 27.20 23.79
N ILE A 925 -17.39 26.09 23.36
CA ILE A 925 -15.95 26.09 23.03
C ILE A 925 -15.74 26.41 21.53
N GLU A 926 -15.47 27.69 21.26
CA GLU A 926 -14.82 28.22 20.04
C GLU A 926 -13.58 29.02 20.46
N SER A 927 -12.48 29.15 19.72
CA SER A 927 -12.12 28.80 18.35
C SER A 927 -10.74 28.15 18.39
N SER A 928 -10.52 27.11 17.58
CA SER A 928 -9.15 26.65 17.38
C SER A 928 -8.41 27.71 16.58
N LYS A 929 -7.24 28.17 17.05
CA LYS A 929 -6.34 28.99 16.22
C LYS A 929 -5.85 28.25 14.96
N TYR A 930 -6.07 26.94 14.90
CA TYR A 930 -5.81 26.07 13.76
C TYR A 930 -7.06 25.82 12.91
N SER A 931 -8.14 26.60 13.08
CA SER A 931 -9.35 26.52 12.25
C SER A 931 -9.12 26.82 10.76
N LEU A 932 -7.95 27.36 10.40
CA LEU A 932 -7.57 27.72 9.03
C LEU A 932 -7.63 26.56 8.02
N TYR A 933 -7.66 25.30 8.48
CA TYR A 933 -7.74 24.10 7.61
C TYR A 933 -9.18 23.66 7.32
N HIS A 934 -10.17 24.10 8.10
CA HIS A 934 -11.56 23.62 7.98
C HIS A 934 -12.54 24.79 7.97
N GLY A 935 -13.43 24.83 6.97
CA GLY A 935 -14.47 25.86 6.86
C GLY A 935 -15.60 25.77 7.89
N HIS A 936 -15.68 24.68 8.65
CA HIS A 936 -16.75 24.43 9.63
C HIS A 936 -16.20 23.87 10.95
N SER A 937 -16.72 24.36 12.08
CA SER A 937 -16.40 23.84 13.40
C SER A 937 -17.09 22.49 13.66
N PRO A 938 -16.40 21.46 14.20
CA PRO A 938 -17.04 20.18 14.53
C PRO A 938 -18.07 20.29 15.65
N SER A 939 -17.99 21.36 16.45
CA SER A 939 -18.95 21.68 17.51
C SER A 939 -20.20 22.41 16.99
N ASP A 940 -20.17 22.95 15.76
CA ASP A 940 -21.33 23.59 15.13
C ASP A 940 -22.37 22.51 14.74
N ASP A 941 -23.61 22.68 15.19
CA ASP A 941 -24.70 21.74 14.94
C ASP A 941 -25.55 22.08 13.70
N SER A 942 -25.14 23.09 12.91
CA SER A 942 -25.71 23.40 11.59
C SER A 942 -25.70 22.18 10.66
N ASP A 943 -26.63 22.15 9.71
CA ASP A 943 -26.70 21.07 8.73
C ASP A 943 -25.45 21.05 7.85
N GLU A 944 -24.94 22.22 7.46
CA GLU A 944 -23.72 22.38 6.67
C GLU A 944 -22.51 21.78 7.40
N SER A 945 -22.32 22.14 8.68
CA SER A 945 -21.24 21.58 9.49
C SER A 945 -21.40 20.08 9.71
N TYR A 946 -22.62 19.61 10.00
CA TYR A 946 -22.88 18.19 10.20
C TYR A 946 -22.48 17.38 8.95
N LYS A 947 -22.94 17.80 7.77
CA LYS A 947 -22.62 17.13 6.50
C LYS A 947 -21.13 17.20 6.19
N TYR A 948 -20.49 18.36 6.41
CA TYR A 948 -19.06 18.55 6.23
C TYR A 948 -18.26 17.54 7.07
N TRP A 949 -18.53 17.46 8.36
CA TRP A 949 -17.81 16.56 9.27
C TRP A 949 -18.15 15.08 9.02
N MET A 950 -19.41 14.75 8.71
CA MET A 950 -19.79 13.38 8.36
C MET A 950 -19.19 12.92 7.04
N SER A 951 -18.80 13.81 6.13
CA SER A 951 -18.10 13.42 4.90
C SER A 951 -16.76 12.70 5.16
N TYR A 952 -16.17 12.88 6.35
CA TYR A 952 -14.98 12.18 6.82
C TYR A 952 -15.27 10.87 7.57
N ALA A 953 -16.53 10.51 7.79
CA ALA A 953 -16.87 9.24 8.44
C ALA A 953 -16.39 8.08 7.56
N ASP A 954 -15.82 7.06 8.20
CA ASP A 954 -15.07 6.02 7.53
C ASP A 954 -15.91 5.29 6.45
N TYR A 955 -17.19 5.05 6.71
CA TYR A 955 -18.10 4.41 5.76
C TYR A 955 -18.49 5.27 4.54
N TYR A 956 -18.17 6.58 4.53
CA TYR A 956 -18.29 7.45 3.34
C TYR A 956 -16.93 7.70 2.66
N VAL A 957 -15.83 7.31 3.31
CA VAL A 957 -14.47 7.39 2.77
C VAL A 957 -14.02 6.04 2.21
N TRP A 958 -14.48 4.94 2.79
CA TRP A 958 -14.15 3.60 2.33
C TRP A 958 -14.73 3.35 0.93
N PRO A 959 -13.92 2.87 -0.03
CA PRO A 959 -14.39 2.57 -1.37
C PRO A 959 -15.32 1.36 -1.35
N HIS A 960 -16.16 1.26 -2.38
CA HIS A 960 -17.07 0.14 -2.62
C HIS A 960 -18.18 -0.03 -1.56
N VAL A 961 -18.39 0.96 -0.68
CA VAL A 961 -19.62 1.09 0.10
C VAL A 961 -20.73 1.64 -0.80
N THR A 962 -21.92 1.03 -0.74
CA THR A 962 -23.06 1.45 -1.56
C THR A 962 -23.94 2.42 -0.78
N VAL A 963 -24.00 3.67 -1.21
CA VAL A 963 -24.86 4.70 -0.63
C VAL A 963 -26.26 4.64 -1.26
N PHE A 964 -27.32 4.83 -0.50
CA PHE A 964 -28.70 4.95 -1.01
C PHE A 964 -29.42 6.21 -0.52
N ASP A 965 -30.29 6.78 -1.36
CA ASP A 965 -31.00 8.04 -1.13
C ASP A 965 -32.49 7.85 -0.74
N SER A 966 -33.03 6.65 -0.89
CA SER A 966 -34.35 6.25 -0.40
C SER A 966 -34.45 4.72 -0.23
N ILE A 967 -35.56 4.22 0.33
CA ILE A 967 -35.79 2.77 0.42
C ILE A 967 -35.97 2.18 -0.99
N GLU A 968 -36.65 2.87 -1.89
CA GLU A 968 -36.83 2.47 -3.30
C GLU A 968 -35.49 2.30 -4.01
N ASP A 969 -34.61 3.30 -3.87
CA ASP A 969 -33.25 3.28 -4.43
C ASP A 969 -32.40 2.13 -3.84
N LEU A 970 -32.52 1.87 -2.53
CA LEU A 970 -31.90 0.71 -1.90
C LEU A 970 -32.37 -0.61 -2.53
N ILE A 971 -33.69 -0.79 -2.73
CA ILE A 971 -34.25 -2.00 -3.36
C ILE A 971 -33.75 -2.15 -4.81
N GLU A 972 -33.73 -1.06 -5.58
CA GLU A 972 -33.22 -1.07 -6.95
C GLU A 972 -31.74 -1.48 -7.01
N LYS A 973 -30.91 -0.91 -6.13
CA LYS A 973 -29.48 -1.24 -6.02
C LYS A 973 -29.26 -2.69 -5.62
N LEU A 974 -30.01 -3.22 -4.64
CA LEU A 974 -29.93 -4.64 -4.24
C LEU A 974 -30.29 -5.59 -5.39
N ARG A 975 -31.17 -5.18 -6.30
CA ARG A 975 -31.58 -5.97 -7.46
C ARG A 975 -30.54 -5.96 -8.58
N ASN A 976 -29.95 -4.80 -8.85
CA ASN A 976 -29.21 -4.56 -10.10
C ASN A 976 -27.68 -4.60 -9.93
N LEU A 977 -27.14 -4.41 -8.72
CA LEU A 977 -25.70 -4.36 -8.52
C LEU A 977 -25.04 -5.74 -8.52
N ASN A 978 -23.84 -5.81 -9.10
CA ASN A 978 -22.97 -6.98 -8.99
C ASN A 978 -22.31 -7.04 -7.61
N LEU A 979 -23.04 -7.59 -6.64
CA LEU A 979 -22.62 -7.74 -5.25
C LEU A 979 -21.32 -8.54 -5.09
N LYS A 980 -21.11 -9.58 -5.91
CA LYS A 980 -19.86 -10.37 -5.90
C LYS A 980 -18.67 -9.52 -6.34
N GLY A 981 -18.83 -8.74 -7.41
CA GLY A 981 -17.82 -7.80 -7.88
C GLY A 981 -17.51 -6.70 -6.86
N ILE A 982 -18.51 -6.22 -6.11
CA ILE A 982 -18.30 -5.28 -4.99
C ILE A 982 -17.46 -5.94 -3.89
N SER A 983 -17.83 -7.14 -3.46
CA SER A 983 -17.10 -7.90 -2.45
C SER A 983 -15.64 -8.16 -2.83
N ASP A 984 -15.38 -8.56 -4.08
CA ASP A 984 -14.02 -8.82 -4.56
C ASP A 984 -13.16 -7.53 -4.56
N LYS A 985 -13.77 -6.38 -4.88
CA LYS A 985 -13.12 -5.07 -4.78
C LYS A 985 -12.88 -4.62 -3.33
N MET A 986 -13.83 -4.88 -2.41
CA MET A 986 -13.65 -4.65 -0.98
C MET A 986 -12.48 -5.48 -0.43
N LYS A 987 -12.41 -6.78 -0.79
CA LYS A 987 -11.30 -7.65 -0.40
C LYS A 987 -9.96 -7.08 -0.83
N LYS A 988 -9.88 -6.58 -2.07
CA LYS A 988 -8.67 -5.95 -2.60
C LYS A 988 -8.29 -4.67 -1.83
N TYR A 989 -9.26 -3.80 -1.56
CA TYR A 989 -8.99 -2.59 -0.78
C TYR A 989 -8.62 -2.88 0.68
N ASN A 990 -9.18 -3.93 1.29
CA ASN A 990 -8.79 -4.36 2.63
C ASN A 990 -7.29 -4.74 2.70
N GLN A 991 -6.71 -5.29 1.64
CA GLN A 991 -5.26 -5.55 1.56
C GLN A 991 -4.44 -4.24 1.51
N ILE A 992 -4.93 -3.23 0.78
CA ILE A 992 -4.32 -1.88 0.76
C ILE A 992 -4.37 -1.25 2.14
N LYS A 993 -5.53 -1.28 2.80
CA LYS A 993 -5.73 -0.73 4.14
C LYS A 993 -4.81 -1.41 5.16
N GLU A 994 -4.65 -2.73 5.08
CA GLU A 994 -3.69 -3.49 5.88
C GLU A 994 -2.26 -2.98 5.67
N ALA A 995 -1.83 -2.83 4.41
CA ALA A 995 -0.47 -2.38 4.08
C ALA A 995 -0.19 -0.94 4.57
N VAL A 996 -1.14 -0.01 4.43
CA VAL A 996 -1.03 1.36 4.99
C VAL A 996 -0.91 1.33 6.51
N LEU A 997 -1.77 0.53 7.18
CA LEU A 997 -1.74 0.38 8.63
C LEU A 997 -0.40 -0.15 9.12
N LEU A 998 0.12 -1.19 8.46
CA LEU A 998 1.42 -1.78 8.79
C LEU A 998 2.56 -0.78 8.57
N ASP A 999 2.55 -0.04 7.46
CA ASP A 999 3.55 0.99 7.16
C ASP A 999 3.64 2.04 8.28
N ASN A 1000 2.48 2.55 8.70
CA ASN A 1000 2.39 3.53 9.78
C ASN A 1000 2.87 2.95 11.11
N TRP A 1001 2.49 1.72 11.45
CA TRP A 1001 3.00 1.06 12.65
C TRP A 1001 4.52 0.91 12.63
N CYS A 1002 5.09 0.45 11.53
CA CYS A 1002 6.52 0.27 11.39
C CYS A 1002 7.29 1.59 11.53
N ASN A 1003 6.79 2.67 10.92
CA ASN A 1003 7.33 4.01 11.07
C ASN A 1003 7.29 4.49 12.53
N ILE A 1004 6.18 4.25 13.23
CA ILE A 1004 6.04 4.56 14.66
C ILE A 1004 7.05 3.77 15.50
N LEU A 1005 7.12 2.45 15.32
CA LEU A 1005 7.97 1.57 16.12
C LEU A 1005 9.46 1.89 15.98
N LYS A 1006 9.90 2.34 14.79
CA LYS A 1006 11.26 2.83 14.54
C LYS A 1006 11.58 4.13 15.26
N ARG A 1007 10.59 5.02 15.45
CA ARG A 1007 10.75 6.28 16.18
C ARG A 1007 10.78 6.12 17.70
N VAL A 1008 10.25 5.01 18.21
CA VAL A 1008 10.18 4.76 19.65
C VAL A 1008 11.59 4.49 20.18
N ASP A 1009 11.95 5.22 21.24
CA ASP A 1009 13.23 5.09 21.91
C ASP A 1009 13.45 3.68 22.47
N GLN A 1010 14.72 3.34 22.74
CA GLN A 1010 15.05 2.19 23.59
C GLN A 1010 14.41 2.35 24.98
N ILE A 1011 14.42 1.28 25.78
CA ILE A 1011 13.82 1.26 27.12
C ILE A 1011 14.37 2.45 27.93
N GLN A 1012 13.47 3.35 28.30
CA GLN A 1012 13.79 4.54 29.08
C GLN A 1012 13.71 4.21 30.58
N PRO A 1013 14.67 4.66 31.40
CA PRO A 1013 14.58 4.52 32.84
C PRO A 1013 13.42 5.36 33.37
N ILE A 1014 12.69 4.80 34.32
CA ILE A 1014 11.68 5.54 35.08
C ILE A 1014 12.42 6.53 35.99
N PRO A 1015 12.03 7.81 36.05
CA PRO A 1015 12.66 8.82 36.90
C PRO A 1015 12.70 8.42 38.38
N GLU A 1016 13.63 9.01 39.14
CA GLU A 1016 13.85 8.67 40.55
C GLU A 1016 12.65 9.06 41.44
N SER A 1017 11.94 10.14 41.12
CA SER A 1017 10.73 10.54 41.83
C SER A 1017 9.71 11.17 40.88
N PHE A 1018 8.46 11.18 41.31
CA PHE A 1018 7.36 11.81 40.59
C PHE A 1018 7.65 13.31 40.32
N GLU A 1019 8.15 14.03 41.34
CA GLU A 1019 8.45 15.45 41.26
C GLU A 1019 9.58 15.74 40.26
N LYS A 1020 10.67 14.96 40.27
CA LYS A 1020 11.75 15.08 39.29
C LYS A 1020 11.27 14.79 37.87
N SER A 1021 10.34 13.84 37.70
CA SER A 1021 9.76 13.58 36.39
C SER A 1021 8.93 14.77 35.89
N LEU A 1022 8.13 15.37 36.77
CA LEU A 1022 7.31 16.53 36.43
C LEU A 1022 8.18 17.72 36.03
N GLU A 1023 9.28 17.96 36.76
CA GLU A 1023 10.28 18.96 36.40
C GLU A 1023 10.91 18.69 35.03
N TYR A 1024 11.30 17.44 34.73
CA TYR A 1024 11.86 17.05 33.44
C TYR A 1024 10.94 17.40 32.26
N PHE A 1025 9.62 17.23 32.42
CA PHE A 1025 8.62 17.58 31.41
C PHE A 1025 8.16 19.04 31.45
N ASP A 1026 8.66 19.86 32.40
CA ASP A 1026 8.17 21.21 32.69
C ASP A 1026 6.67 21.22 33.05
N ILE A 1027 6.18 20.23 33.81
CA ILE A 1027 4.77 20.11 34.20
C ILE A 1027 4.65 20.40 35.70
N LYS A 1028 3.83 21.38 36.08
CA LYS A 1028 3.57 21.66 37.52
C LYS A 1028 2.56 20.72 38.15
N LYS A 1029 1.51 20.38 37.40
CA LYS A 1029 0.38 19.50 37.76
C LYS A 1029 -0.15 18.82 36.51
N LEU A 1030 -0.69 17.62 36.63
CA LEU A 1030 -1.28 16.87 35.52
C LEU A 1030 -2.78 17.14 35.38
N PHE A 1031 -3.52 17.24 36.49
CA PHE A 1031 -4.98 17.35 36.52
C PHE A 1031 -5.55 18.72 36.89
#